data_AF-A0A2V9AIE0-F1
#
_entry.id   AF-A0A2V9AIE0-F1
#
_cell.length_a   1.000
_cell.length_b   1.000
_cell.length_c   1.000
_cell.angle_alpha   90.00
_cell.angle_beta   90.00
_cell.angle_gamma   90.00
#
_symmetry.space_group_name_H-M   'P 1'
#
loop_
_entity.id
_entity.type
_entity.pdbx_description
1 polymer ?
#
loop_
_entity_poly.entity_id
_entity_poly.type
_entity_poly.pdbx_seq_one_letter_code
_entity_poly.pdbx_strand_id
1 'polypeptide(L)'
;MSLNAKAFSLLSWGTLVFFLVSMLSSPAPVGAASVRINAGATSSLTDSNGNTWLADQYFTGGATYANSNSISGSSYPQVFGTERYGSGHSSFGYSIPIANGGYSVSLDFVETYVTGPGQRIFSVAINGAQVLTNFDIYAAAGGRNIAIQKTFPVTVTNGTLSINFIPGSIENPKINGIEAVLASTTPPPSPTSARVNAGATSAYTDPNGNTWLADQYFQGGAAYTNSNTVSGTSYPQIYRTERYGSGRSAFSYSIPMANGNYNVTLDFAETYVTGPGQRIFSIAVNGTQVLTSFDIYAAAGGMNIAVRKTFPVTVTSGRLSLSFIPGSVENPKINGIEVMQSSGSGSGGSSALQITTTQLPSGILTKSYNGTLTATGGTTPYSWSLGSGSLPNGLALSSSGSISGTPTSAGSFPFTVQVTDATAHTASSNLSITVANSNGSTASDCTLFASPSGNDSNSGASVSAPKTFSGAANATSPGSVVCLLGGTYNFSSSFTPPSSGTPSSWITYKSYGDSPVNIVYTGPADASPLFRLGSGSFPSGGVSYIEFRGLNLNGHGNSGDAFWCQGTHHLRFINNSMSDTGTAGIGTRDCDYLTADHNLINHNGYLPASTSTPQWYGWTSGISYNSNQWFDNYSGFHNIIANNIVVGEFDSSTNHTDGNGIILDLSNGSYNASTANTPPVLIINNVVYGNGGRCIHAYIVTNFYIVNNTCYDNNLDPTLGTAGSFSTNGSQNGYFINNISVAWSSLYPTYIQEGTNSNIQYFADLYFGSSPNFSNSQLFQADPLFVNPPSLTQYGYFSALPPLQLGNDLILQPGSPAYGKGIDPSTLSGLPSAILSDLKNYIYTDINGKARPPGGGSDPGAYQH
;
A
#
# COMPACT_ATOMS: atom_id res chain seq x y z
N MET A 1 76.81 10.10 65.72
CA MET A 1 75.43 9.78 65.26
C MET A 1 75.53 9.14 63.87
N SER A 2 74.71 8.14 63.57
CA SER A 2 74.75 7.28 62.36
C SER A 2 74.88 8.13 61.06
N LEU A 3 75.82 7.99 60.11
CA LEU A 3 76.66 6.91 59.51
C LEU A 3 76.09 6.13 58.29
N ASN A 4 76.49 6.65 57.12
CA ASN A 4 76.98 5.96 55.91
C ASN A 4 76.07 5.17 54.94
N ALA A 5 76.36 5.45 53.67
CA ALA A 5 75.90 4.76 52.47
C ALA A 5 76.80 3.57 52.06
N LYS A 6 76.23 2.67 51.25
CA LYS A 6 76.78 1.90 50.08
C LYS A 6 75.82 0.73 49.81
N ALA A 7 75.12 0.64 48.69
CA ALA A 7 75.57 0.41 47.31
C ALA A 7 76.21 -0.98 47.09
N PHE A 8 75.56 -1.85 46.30
CA PHE A 8 76.12 -2.37 45.04
C PHE A 8 75.05 -3.05 44.15
N SER A 9 75.26 -2.95 42.84
CA SER A 9 74.39 -3.43 41.75
C SER A 9 74.84 -4.78 41.17
N LEU A 10 73.93 -5.50 40.49
CA LEU A 10 74.29 -6.47 39.45
C LEU A 10 73.34 -6.35 38.23
N LEU A 11 73.93 -6.01 37.07
CA LEU A 11 73.56 -6.39 35.69
C LEU A 11 72.10 -6.18 35.26
N SER A 12 71.68 -5.14 34.53
CA SER A 12 72.10 -4.67 33.19
C SER A 12 71.87 -5.66 32.03
N TRP A 13 70.81 -5.40 31.23
CA TRP A 13 70.76 -5.42 29.75
C TRP A 13 69.46 -4.66 29.36
N GLY A 14 69.52 -3.67 28.45
CA GLY A 14 68.33 -2.92 27.98
C GLY A 14 68.41 -1.38 28.02
N THR A 15 69.03 -0.79 26.99
CA THR A 15 69.03 0.63 26.57
C THR A 15 67.59 1.22 26.56
N LEU A 16 67.21 2.39 27.13
CA LEU A 16 67.68 3.79 27.12
C LEU A 16 67.20 4.64 25.91
N VAL A 17 66.67 5.85 26.22
CA VAL A 17 66.44 7.06 25.37
C VAL A 17 65.06 7.29 24.70
N PHE A 18 64.36 8.31 25.24
CA PHE A 18 63.40 9.27 24.65
C PHE A 18 62.57 8.94 23.40
N PHE A 19 61.26 9.24 23.47
CA PHE A 19 60.59 10.05 22.43
C PHE A 19 59.49 10.96 23.02
N LEU A 20 59.47 12.22 22.62
CA LEU A 20 58.30 13.11 22.70
C LEU A 20 57.60 13.05 21.33
N VAL A 21 56.26 13.18 21.31
CA VAL A 21 55.40 13.26 20.11
C VAL A 21 55.06 11.91 19.44
N SER A 22 53.88 11.39 19.76
CA SER A 22 52.78 11.39 18.78
C SER A 22 51.42 11.50 19.51
N MET A 23 50.52 12.35 19.00
CA MET A 23 49.11 12.29 19.34
C MET A 23 48.44 11.09 18.64
N LEU A 24 47.13 10.93 18.93
CA LEU A 24 46.09 10.27 18.11
C LEU A 24 45.53 8.95 18.66
N SER A 25 44.85 9.04 19.80
CA SER A 25 43.43 8.63 19.80
C SER A 25 42.60 9.92 19.77
N SER A 26 42.29 10.41 18.57
CA SER A 26 41.50 11.64 18.43
C SER A 26 40.17 11.47 19.18
N PRO A 27 39.79 12.35 20.12
CA PRO A 27 38.37 12.56 20.33
C PRO A 27 37.78 12.94 18.97
N ALA A 28 36.66 12.33 18.58
CA ALA A 28 35.91 12.86 17.44
C ALA A 28 35.67 14.35 17.73
N PRO A 29 36.14 15.28 16.87
CA PRO A 29 36.13 16.68 17.24
C PRO A 29 34.70 17.13 17.44
N VAL A 30 34.44 17.88 18.51
CA VAL A 30 33.20 18.64 18.64
C VAL A 30 33.15 19.61 17.47
N GLY A 31 32.35 19.29 16.44
CA GLY A 31 32.41 19.93 15.11
C GLY A 31 32.67 18.98 13.93
N ALA A 32 32.81 17.67 14.12
CA ALA A 32 32.96 16.70 13.03
C ALA A 32 31.72 16.63 12.13
N ALA A 33 31.91 16.77 10.82
CA ALA A 33 30.84 16.60 9.82
C ALA A 33 30.45 15.12 9.58
N SER A 34 31.23 14.15 10.09
CA SER A 34 30.80 12.75 10.18
C SER A 34 31.55 12.02 11.28
N VAL A 35 30.93 11.00 11.88
CA VAL A 35 31.53 10.08 12.85
C VAL A 35 31.21 8.65 12.44
N ARG A 36 32.20 7.75 12.52
CA ARG A 36 32.06 6.32 12.20
C ARG A 36 32.72 5.49 13.28
N ILE A 37 32.01 4.50 13.81
CA ILE A 37 32.47 3.59 14.88
C ILE A 37 32.36 2.15 14.37
N ASN A 38 33.47 1.41 14.39
CA ASN A 38 33.45 -0.03 14.19
C ASN A 38 33.29 -0.72 15.54
N ALA A 39 32.14 -1.36 15.77
CA ALA A 39 31.79 -2.00 17.03
C ALA A 39 32.64 -3.26 17.25
N GLY A 40 33.15 -3.45 18.47
CA GLY A 40 34.07 -4.52 18.82
C GLY A 40 35.54 -4.35 18.37
N ALA A 41 35.87 -3.37 17.53
CA ALA A 41 37.23 -3.19 17.02
C ALA A 41 38.18 -2.51 18.02
N THR A 42 39.43 -3.00 18.10
CA THR A 42 40.48 -2.46 18.97
C THR A 42 41.34 -1.37 18.33
N SER A 43 41.20 -1.16 17.02
CA SER A 43 41.92 -0.14 16.25
C SER A 43 41.01 0.46 15.17
N SER A 44 41.32 1.67 14.73
CA SER A 44 40.64 2.31 13.60
C SER A 44 41.00 1.59 12.29
N LEU A 45 40.03 1.42 11.41
CA LEU A 45 40.26 0.98 10.03
C LEU A 45 39.87 2.09 9.04
N THR A 46 40.47 2.06 7.86
CA THR A 46 39.97 2.83 6.71
C THR A 46 39.27 1.85 5.80
N ASP A 47 38.05 2.17 5.37
CA ASP A 47 37.30 1.32 4.46
C ASP A 47 37.75 1.46 3.00
N SER A 48 37.22 0.57 2.17
CA SER A 48 37.36 0.52 0.71
C SER A 48 36.91 1.81 -0.01
N ASN A 49 36.09 2.65 0.63
CA ASN A 49 35.64 3.93 0.12
C ASN A 49 36.49 5.11 0.65
N GLY A 50 37.54 4.83 1.44
CA GLY A 50 38.41 5.83 2.04
C GLY A 50 37.91 6.45 3.34
N ASN A 51 36.78 5.99 3.91
CA ASN A 51 36.30 6.51 5.18
C ASN A 51 37.07 5.89 6.36
N THR A 52 37.52 6.71 7.30
CA THR A 52 38.04 6.23 8.57
C THR A 52 36.92 5.85 9.52
N TRP A 53 36.89 4.60 9.93
CA TRP A 53 36.09 4.06 11.02
C TRP A 53 36.96 4.04 12.28
N LEU A 54 36.50 4.69 13.33
CA LEU A 54 37.18 4.71 14.62
C LEU A 54 37.05 3.34 15.29
N ALA A 55 38.00 3.00 16.16
CA ALA A 55 37.90 1.86 17.06
C ALA A 55 36.63 1.95 17.92
N ASP A 56 36.19 0.84 18.52
CA ASP A 56 34.99 0.81 19.34
C ASP A 56 35.14 1.70 20.58
N GLN A 57 34.32 2.74 20.66
CA GLN A 57 34.35 3.75 21.72
C GLN A 57 32.96 4.38 21.88
N TYR A 58 32.80 5.19 22.93
CA TYR A 58 31.52 5.83 23.32
C TYR A 58 30.41 4.85 23.73
N PHE A 59 30.71 3.56 23.86
CA PHE A 59 29.75 2.54 24.28
C PHE A 59 29.51 2.53 25.80
N THR A 60 28.35 2.01 26.21
CA THR A 60 28.01 1.63 27.57
C THR A 60 27.46 0.20 27.57
N GLY A 61 28.08 -0.68 28.34
CA GLY A 61 27.69 -2.09 28.41
C GLY A 61 28.03 -2.92 27.16
N GLY A 62 27.54 -4.16 27.14
CA GLY A 62 27.81 -5.15 26.10
C GLY A 62 29.23 -5.75 26.15
N ALA A 63 29.37 -6.90 25.49
CA ALA A 63 30.66 -7.55 25.22
C ALA A 63 31.00 -7.43 23.73
N THR A 64 32.25 -7.74 23.38
CA THR A 64 32.72 -7.74 21.99
C THR A 64 32.92 -9.15 21.48
N TYR A 65 32.71 -9.37 20.19
CA TYR A 65 33.05 -10.61 19.51
C TYR A 65 33.76 -10.29 18.20
N ALA A 66 34.71 -11.14 17.82
CA ALA A 66 35.43 -11.07 16.56
C ALA A 66 35.18 -12.36 15.78
N ASN A 67 34.86 -12.23 14.50
CA ASN A 67 34.56 -13.34 13.62
C ASN A 67 35.35 -13.18 12.31
N SER A 68 35.65 -14.31 11.66
CA SER A 68 36.36 -14.36 10.38
C SER A 68 35.42 -14.84 9.24
N ASN A 69 34.11 -14.68 9.40
CA ASN A 69 33.16 -15.09 8.38
C ASN A 69 33.30 -14.19 7.15
N SER A 70 33.19 -14.77 5.95
CA SER A 70 33.08 -14.01 4.72
C SER A 70 31.72 -13.31 4.67
N ILE A 71 31.71 -11.99 4.84
CA ILE A 71 30.48 -11.18 4.86
C ILE A 71 30.17 -10.65 3.45
N SER A 72 28.95 -10.91 2.99
CA SER A 72 28.36 -10.35 1.78
C SER A 72 27.44 -9.17 2.12
N GLY A 73 26.79 -8.51 1.16
CA GLY A 73 25.83 -7.43 1.44
C GLY A 73 26.43 -6.07 1.84
N SER A 74 27.75 -5.85 1.78
CA SER A 74 28.37 -4.53 1.96
C SER A 74 29.54 -4.30 1.01
N SER A 75 29.85 -3.04 0.68
CA SER A 75 31.08 -2.65 0.00
C SER A 75 32.28 -2.54 0.95
N TYR A 76 32.06 -2.54 2.26
CA TYR A 76 33.07 -2.42 3.32
C TYR A 76 33.01 -3.58 4.34
N PRO A 77 33.15 -4.85 3.91
CA PRO A 77 32.95 -6.04 4.75
C PRO A 77 33.86 -6.11 5.99
N GLN A 78 35.02 -5.44 5.97
CA GLN A 78 35.94 -5.35 7.11
C GLN A 78 35.35 -4.74 8.39
N VAL A 79 34.27 -3.94 8.29
CA VAL A 79 33.55 -3.42 9.47
C VAL A 79 32.77 -4.53 10.21
N PHE A 80 32.45 -5.63 9.53
CA PHE A 80 31.62 -6.71 10.07
C PHE A 80 32.43 -7.86 10.68
N GLY A 81 33.77 -7.78 10.65
CA GLY A 81 34.66 -8.74 11.33
C GLY A 81 34.63 -8.62 12.85
N THR A 82 34.07 -7.53 13.39
CA THR A 82 33.85 -7.32 14.82
C THR A 82 32.40 -6.90 15.09
N GLU A 83 31.95 -7.14 16.32
CA GLU A 83 30.64 -6.71 16.81
C GLU A 83 30.66 -6.38 18.30
N ARG A 84 29.71 -5.54 18.71
CA ARG A 84 29.30 -5.39 20.11
C ARG A 84 27.91 -6.01 20.29
N TYR A 85 27.73 -6.77 21.36
CA TYR A 85 26.47 -7.45 21.66
C TYR A 85 26.10 -7.39 23.15
N GLY A 86 24.80 -7.48 23.43
CA GLY A 86 24.21 -7.41 24.77
C GLY A 86 24.38 -8.72 25.56
N SER A 87 25.60 -9.03 25.98
CA SER A 87 25.93 -10.26 26.70
C SER A 87 24.96 -10.56 27.85
N GLY A 88 24.42 -11.78 27.88
CA GLY A 88 23.42 -12.20 28.88
C GLY A 88 22.02 -11.60 28.69
N HIS A 89 21.60 -11.34 27.44
CA HIS A 89 20.37 -10.60 27.09
C HIS A 89 20.27 -9.24 27.80
N SER A 90 21.40 -8.54 27.95
CA SER A 90 21.42 -7.18 28.47
C SER A 90 21.23 -6.15 27.35
N SER A 91 20.75 -4.95 27.70
CA SER A 91 20.88 -3.81 26.81
C SER A 91 22.31 -3.27 26.81
N PHE A 92 22.69 -2.64 25.72
CA PHE A 92 23.90 -1.83 25.61
C PHE A 92 23.62 -0.62 24.73
N GLY A 93 24.50 0.38 24.74
CA GLY A 93 24.29 1.56 23.91
C GLY A 93 25.57 2.32 23.60
N TYR A 94 25.41 3.42 22.91
CA TYR A 94 26.44 4.39 22.54
C TYR A 94 25.96 5.81 22.86
N SER A 95 26.86 6.66 23.35
CA SER A 95 26.64 8.09 23.59
C SER A 95 27.73 8.88 22.86
N ILE A 96 27.59 8.99 21.54
CA ILE A 96 28.60 9.51 20.61
C ILE A 96 28.60 11.05 20.67
N PRO A 97 29.71 11.70 21.08
CA PRO A 97 29.82 13.15 21.01
C PRO A 97 29.83 13.61 19.54
N ILE A 98 28.88 14.47 19.16
CA ILE A 98 28.74 14.95 17.79
C ILE A 98 28.06 16.34 17.81
N ALA A 99 28.31 17.18 16.80
CA ALA A 99 27.76 18.54 16.81
C ALA A 99 26.21 18.54 16.74
N ASN A 100 25.58 19.66 17.12
CA ASN A 100 24.16 19.83 16.88
C ASN A 100 23.89 19.99 15.38
N GLY A 101 22.83 19.34 14.88
CA GLY A 101 22.48 19.33 13.47
C GLY A 101 21.54 18.18 13.10
N GLY A 102 21.07 18.17 11.86
CA GLY A 102 20.47 16.99 11.25
C GLY A 102 21.56 16.04 10.77
N TYR A 103 21.35 14.74 10.90
CA TYR A 103 22.29 13.68 10.50
C TYR A 103 21.56 12.57 9.76
N SER A 104 22.23 11.97 8.80
CA SER A 104 21.91 10.61 8.34
C SER A 104 22.69 9.64 9.23
N VAL A 105 21.99 8.86 10.05
CA VAL A 105 22.58 7.86 10.95
C VAL A 105 22.29 6.46 10.41
N SER A 106 23.34 5.75 10.04
CA SER A 106 23.31 4.39 9.53
C SER A 106 23.81 3.40 10.58
N LEU A 107 23.07 2.30 10.75
CA LEU A 107 23.38 1.18 11.60
C LEU A 107 23.65 -0.04 10.73
N ASP A 108 24.86 -0.59 10.83
CA ASP A 108 25.32 -1.73 10.06
C ASP A 108 25.28 -3.01 10.90
N PHE A 109 24.57 -4.03 10.41
CA PHE A 109 24.38 -5.32 11.07
C PHE A 109 24.79 -6.47 10.15
N VAL A 110 25.29 -7.56 10.73
CA VAL A 110 25.27 -8.88 10.08
C VAL A 110 24.86 -9.96 11.07
N GLU A 111 24.08 -10.94 10.63
CA GLU A 111 23.84 -12.13 11.43
C GLU A 111 24.89 -13.20 11.12
N THR A 112 25.74 -13.48 12.11
CA THR A 112 26.88 -14.39 12.01
C THR A 112 26.70 -15.66 12.83
N TYR A 113 25.69 -15.72 13.71
CA TYR A 113 25.49 -16.78 14.69
C TYR A 113 24.23 -17.62 14.42
N VAL A 114 23.05 -16.99 14.32
CA VAL A 114 21.79 -17.73 14.12
C VAL A 114 21.60 -18.20 12.67
N THR A 115 20.71 -19.19 12.46
CA THR A 115 20.60 -19.97 11.22
C THR A 115 19.26 -19.86 10.52
N GLY A 116 18.31 -19.10 11.08
CA GLY A 116 17.00 -18.87 10.47
C GLY A 116 16.31 -17.62 11.03
N PRO A 117 15.21 -17.19 10.39
CA PRO A 117 14.38 -16.09 10.89
C PRO A 117 13.74 -16.43 12.23
N GLY A 118 13.38 -15.41 13.00
CA GLY A 118 12.81 -15.52 14.35
C GLY A 118 13.81 -15.90 15.44
N GLN A 119 15.08 -16.17 15.11
CA GLN A 119 16.07 -16.69 16.07
C GLN A 119 16.89 -15.61 16.79
N ARG A 120 16.90 -14.35 16.30
CA ARG A 120 17.38 -13.17 17.04
C ARG A 120 16.42 -12.02 16.82
N ILE A 121 15.85 -11.50 17.89
CA ILE A 121 14.86 -10.41 17.89
C ILE A 121 15.27 -9.38 18.93
N PHE A 122 15.49 -8.14 18.50
CA PHE A 122 15.82 -7.03 19.40
C PHE A 122 15.31 -5.70 18.86
N SER A 123 15.28 -4.66 19.69
CA SER A 123 14.87 -3.31 19.27
C SER A 123 16.04 -2.33 19.35
N VAL A 124 15.98 -1.25 18.58
CA VAL A 124 16.99 -0.17 18.62
C VAL A 124 16.29 1.17 18.77
N ALA A 125 16.78 1.99 19.70
CA ALA A 125 16.33 3.35 19.89
C ALA A 125 17.47 4.36 19.63
N ILE A 126 17.18 5.43 18.90
CA ILE A 126 18.10 6.55 18.68
C ILE A 126 17.50 7.79 19.35
N ASN A 127 18.31 8.50 20.14
CA ASN A 127 17.91 9.66 20.96
C ASN A 127 16.63 9.39 21.81
N GLY A 128 16.46 8.14 22.26
CA GLY A 128 15.31 7.68 23.04
C GLY A 128 14.09 7.23 22.23
N ALA A 129 14.02 7.52 20.92
CA ALA A 129 12.94 7.06 20.05
C ALA A 129 13.27 5.69 19.44
N GLN A 130 12.38 4.70 19.55
CA GLN A 130 12.59 3.38 18.95
C GLN A 130 12.47 3.45 17.43
N VAL A 131 13.59 3.20 16.73
CA VAL A 131 13.71 3.25 15.26
C VAL A 131 13.65 1.87 14.60
N LEU A 132 13.87 0.82 15.39
CA LEU A 132 13.71 -0.58 14.99
C LEU A 132 12.99 -1.32 16.12
N THR A 133 11.93 -2.06 15.78
CA THR A 133 11.11 -2.83 16.72
C THR A 133 11.14 -4.29 16.30
N ASN A 134 11.38 -5.21 17.24
CA ASN A 134 11.44 -6.65 17.00
C ASN A 134 12.29 -7.03 15.76
N PHE A 135 13.40 -6.34 15.58
CA PHE A 135 14.26 -6.45 14.41
C PHE A 135 14.99 -7.78 14.38
N ASP A 136 14.72 -8.51 13.30
CA ASP A 136 15.40 -9.73 12.90
C ASP A 136 16.42 -9.40 11.81
N ILE A 137 17.72 -9.50 12.14
CA ILE A 137 18.79 -9.28 11.16
C ILE A 137 18.74 -10.35 10.06
N TYR A 138 18.46 -11.61 10.41
CA TYR A 138 18.44 -12.73 9.47
C TYR A 138 17.32 -12.55 8.44
N ALA A 139 16.08 -12.31 8.90
CA ALA A 139 14.95 -12.10 8.00
C ALA A 139 15.12 -10.84 7.15
N ALA A 140 15.62 -9.74 7.74
CA ALA A 140 15.78 -8.48 7.02
C ALA A 140 16.91 -8.52 5.98
N ALA A 141 18.03 -9.22 6.27
CA ALA A 141 19.13 -9.40 5.33
C ALA A 141 18.90 -10.54 4.32
N GLY A 142 17.90 -11.39 4.55
CA GLY A 142 17.60 -12.56 3.72
C GLY A 142 18.52 -13.76 3.94
N GLY A 143 19.32 -13.79 5.02
CA GLY A 143 20.23 -14.89 5.33
C GLY A 143 21.37 -14.58 6.29
N ARG A 144 22.08 -15.63 6.71
CA ARG A 144 23.32 -15.54 7.52
C ARG A 144 24.49 -15.00 6.68
N ASN A 145 25.39 -14.24 7.31
CA ASN A 145 26.57 -13.62 6.70
C ASN A 145 26.25 -12.66 5.54
N ILE A 146 25.02 -12.13 5.51
CA ILE A 146 24.61 -11.03 4.64
C ILE A 146 24.49 -9.78 5.52
N ALA A 147 25.30 -8.77 5.23
CA ALA A 147 25.21 -7.48 5.89
C ALA A 147 23.95 -6.73 5.46
N ILE A 148 23.38 -5.97 6.39
CA ILE A 148 22.28 -5.04 6.14
C ILE A 148 22.53 -3.73 6.87
N GLN A 149 22.33 -2.62 6.16
CA GLN A 149 22.33 -1.28 6.73
C GLN A 149 20.90 -0.78 6.94
N LYS A 150 20.64 -0.12 8.07
CA LYS A 150 19.41 0.64 8.32
C LYS A 150 19.77 2.11 8.59
N THR A 151 19.21 3.03 7.81
CA THR A 151 19.55 4.45 7.86
C THR A 151 18.35 5.30 8.28
N PHE A 152 18.60 6.25 9.18
CA PHE A 152 17.59 7.08 9.83
C PHE A 152 17.98 8.56 9.77
N PRO A 153 17.05 9.48 9.46
CA PRO A 153 17.25 10.90 9.70
C PRO A 153 17.15 11.17 11.21
N VAL A 154 18.18 11.81 11.79
CA VAL A 154 18.27 12.07 13.23
C VAL A 154 18.70 13.50 13.48
N THR A 155 17.98 14.21 14.36
CA THR A 155 18.41 15.54 14.81
C THR A 155 19.10 15.43 16.17
N VAL A 156 20.30 15.99 16.27
CA VAL A 156 21.09 16.12 17.51
C VAL A 156 20.96 17.55 18.01
N THR A 157 20.56 17.72 19.28
CA THR A 157 20.26 19.03 19.90
C THR A 157 21.04 19.32 21.17
N ASN A 158 21.70 18.31 21.76
CA ASN A 158 22.42 18.35 23.03
C ASN A 158 23.90 17.93 22.89
N GLY A 159 24.46 17.94 21.68
CA GLY A 159 25.85 17.57 21.40
C GLY A 159 26.16 16.06 21.50
N THR A 160 25.14 15.20 21.61
CA THR A 160 25.30 13.75 21.78
C THR A 160 24.29 12.98 20.93
N LEU A 161 24.77 12.04 20.12
CA LEU A 161 23.96 11.01 19.48
C LEU A 161 23.89 9.78 20.40
N SER A 162 22.72 9.52 20.99
CA SER A 162 22.48 8.35 21.84
C SER A 162 21.85 7.22 21.03
N ILE A 163 22.35 6.00 21.15
CA ILE A 163 21.84 4.81 20.45
C ILE A 163 21.78 3.66 21.46
N ASN A 164 20.61 3.10 21.71
CA ASN A 164 20.41 2.00 22.65
C ASN A 164 19.89 0.76 21.93
N PHE A 165 20.55 -0.37 22.16
CA PHE A 165 20.20 -1.69 21.65
C PHE A 165 19.54 -2.48 22.78
N ILE A 166 18.27 -2.82 22.59
CA ILE A 166 17.35 -3.31 23.63
C ILE A 166 17.04 -4.79 23.32
N PRO A 167 17.30 -5.74 24.25
CA PRO A 167 17.00 -7.15 24.03
C PRO A 167 15.51 -7.36 23.77
N GLY A 168 15.18 -8.25 22.83
CA GLY A 168 13.82 -8.74 22.63
C GLY A 168 13.60 -10.08 23.32
N SER A 169 12.69 -10.89 22.79
CA SER A 169 12.31 -12.19 23.36
C SER A 169 13.33 -13.31 23.15
N ILE A 170 14.29 -13.15 22.22
CA ILE A 170 15.23 -14.21 21.85
C ILE A 170 16.55 -13.66 21.28
N GLU A 171 17.65 -14.23 21.78
CA GLU A 171 19.05 -13.89 21.49
C GLU A 171 19.45 -12.44 21.83
N ASN A 172 20.77 -12.22 21.94
CA ASN A 172 21.29 -10.93 22.40
C ASN A 172 21.10 -9.83 21.33
N PRO A 173 20.87 -8.56 21.68
CA PRO A 173 20.98 -7.47 20.72
C PRO A 173 22.43 -7.34 20.22
N LYS A 174 22.66 -6.85 19.00
CA LYS A 174 24.02 -6.66 18.45
C LYS A 174 24.12 -5.52 17.43
N ILE A 175 25.34 -5.04 17.18
CA ILE A 175 25.71 -4.08 16.12
C ILE A 175 27.14 -4.33 15.63
N ASN A 176 27.42 -4.05 14.35
CA ASN A 176 28.76 -4.13 13.75
C ASN A 176 29.34 -2.75 13.43
N GLY A 177 28.55 -1.85 12.85
CA GLY A 177 29.00 -0.49 12.52
C GLY A 177 27.95 0.58 12.83
N ILE A 178 28.42 1.78 13.17
CA ILE A 178 27.60 2.98 13.32
C ILE A 178 28.25 4.10 12.51
N GLU A 179 27.51 4.67 11.57
CA GLU A 179 27.90 5.86 10.81
C GLU A 179 26.90 6.99 11.08
N ALA A 180 27.38 8.21 11.29
CA ALA A 180 26.57 9.42 11.40
C ALA A 180 27.19 10.51 10.52
N VAL A 181 26.47 10.98 9.50
CA VAL A 181 26.94 12.01 8.54
C VAL A 181 26.04 13.24 8.64
N LEU A 182 26.64 14.42 8.83
CA LEU A 182 25.95 15.70 8.97
C LEU A 182 25.17 16.00 7.68
N ALA A 183 23.85 16.17 7.82
CA ALA A 183 23.01 16.70 6.77
C ALA A 183 23.33 18.20 6.60
N SER A 184 24.13 18.49 5.58
CA SER A 184 24.57 19.83 5.20
C SER A 184 23.39 20.79 5.01
N THR A 185 23.45 21.97 5.64
CA THR A 185 22.46 23.05 5.45
C THR A 185 22.48 23.69 4.06
N THR A 186 23.52 23.39 3.27
CA THR A 186 23.51 23.48 1.80
C THR A 186 24.21 22.22 1.26
N PRO A 187 23.47 21.28 0.63
CA PRO A 187 24.09 20.12 -0.01
C PRO A 187 25.01 20.53 -1.17
N PRO A 188 26.13 19.81 -1.42
CA PRO A 188 26.59 19.71 -2.80
C PRO A 188 25.41 19.17 -3.63
N PRO A 189 25.12 19.72 -4.82
CA PRO A 189 23.97 19.28 -5.58
C PRO A 189 24.11 17.79 -5.88
N SER A 190 23.25 16.97 -5.26
CA SER A 190 23.17 15.55 -5.59
C SER A 190 22.98 15.43 -7.11
N PRO A 191 23.72 14.56 -7.79
CA PRO A 191 23.80 14.60 -9.24
C PRO A 191 22.42 14.33 -9.86
N THR A 192 22.15 14.99 -10.99
CA THR A 192 20.94 14.77 -11.80
C THR A 192 21.17 13.74 -12.92
N SER A 193 22.36 13.15 -13.00
CA SER A 193 22.61 11.95 -13.78
C SER A 193 23.76 11.14 -13.19
N ALA A 194 23.74 9.82 -13.37
CA ALA A 194 24.78 8.91 -12.91
C ALA A 194 24.94 7.75 -13.91
N ARG A 195 26.18 7.26 -14.07
CA ARG A 195 26.48 6.05 -14.85
C ARG A 195 27.50 5.20 -14.11
N VAL A 196 27.22 3.92 -13.94
CA VAL A 196 28.07 2.97 -13.23
C VAL A 196 28.28 1.75 -14.11
N ASN A 197 29.54 1.41 -14.38
CA ASN A 197 29.92 0.18 -15.06
C ASN A 197 30.14 -0.92 -14.01
N ALA A 198 29.20 -1.86 -13.90
CA ALA A 198 29.21 -2.86 -12.84
C ALA A 198 30.36 -3.87 -13.04
N GLY A 199 31.03 -4.25 -11.96
CA GLY A 199 32.24 -5.09 -11.97
C GLY A 199 33.52 -4.42 -12.45
N ALA A 200 33.50 -3.16 -12.93
CA ALA A 200 34.68 -2.48 -13.46
C ALA A 200 35.53 -1.80 -12.38
N THR A 201 36.86 -1.93 -12.48
CA THR A 201 37.83 -1.31 -11.55
C THR A 201 38.25 0.10 -11.94
N SER A 202 37.86 0.58 -13.12
CA SER A 202 38.18 1.91 -13.64
C SER A 202 37.01 2.50 -14.42
N ALA A 203 36.96 3.83 -14.51
CA ALA A 203 35.97 4.53 -15.31
C ALA A 203 36.21 4.30 -16.81
N TYR A 204 35.14 4.27 -17.58
CA TYR A 204 35.13 4.05 -19.02
C TYR A 204 34.33 5.16 -19.71
N THR A 205 34.87 5.80 -20.74
CA THR A 205 34.11 6.72 -21.59
C THR A 205 33.66 5.97 -22.85
N ASP A 206 32.36 5.95 -23.10
CA ASP A 206 31.78 5.26 -24.24
C ASP A 206 31.96 6.04 -25.57
N PRO A 207 31.72 5.44 -26.75
CA PRO A 207 31.90 6.12 -28.04
C PRO A 207 30.94 7.29 -28.27
N ASN A 208 29.91 7.45 -27.43
CA ASN A 208 28.99 8.59 -27.46
C ASN A 208 29.46 9.72 -26.54
N GLY A 209 30.62 9.56 -25.87
CA GLY A 209 31.21 10.54 -24.97
C GLY A 209 30.71 10.46 -23.53
N ASN A 210 29.89 9.47 -23.15
CA ASN A 210 29.42 9.34 -21.77
C ASN A 210 30.47 8.67 -20.90
N THR A 211 30.84 9.30 -19.79
CA THR A 211 31.67 8.67 -18.75
C THR A 211 30.83 7.79 -17.85
N TRP A 212 31.09 6.49 -17.89
CA TRP A 212 30.65 5.49 -16.94
C TRP A 212 31.70 5.39 -15.83
N LEU A 213 31.27 5.58 -14.59
CA LEU A 213 32.14 5.49 -13.42
C LEU A 213 32.50 4.01 -13.17
N ALA A 214 33.64 3.78 -12.50
CA ALA A 214 33.99 2.46 -11.97
C ALA A 214 32.88 1.94 -11.04
N ASP A 215 32.84 0.64 -10.79
CA ASP A 215 31.80 0.04 -9.98
C ASP A 215 31.86 0.57 -8.53
N GLN A 216 30.76 1.17 -8.08
CA GLN A 216 30.65 1.84 -6.79
C GLN A 216 29.17 1.94 -6.38
N TYR A 217 28.92 2.42 -5.16
CA TYR A 217 27.59 2.49 -4.52
C TYR A 217 26.91 1.14 -4.26
N PHE A 218 27.57 0.02 -4.58
CA PHE A 218 27.03 -1.32 -4.37
C PHE A 218 27.12 -1.77 -2.90
N GLN A 219 26.29 -2.76 -2.56
CA GLN A 219 26.32 -3.54 -1.34
C GLN A 219 26.18 -5.02 -1.72
N GLY A 220 27.21 -5.82 -1.44
CA GLY A 220 27.24 -7.25 -1.82
C GLY A 220 27.53 -7.52 -3.29
N GLY A 221 27.42 -8.80 -3.66
CA GLY A 221 27.83 -9.32 -4.97
C GLY A 221 29.34 -9.36 -5.18
N ALA A 222 29.77 -10.10 -6.20
CA ALA A 222 31.15 -10.17 -6.67
C ALA A 222 31.26 -9.54 -8.07
N ALA A 223 32.45 -9.02 -8.38
CA ALA A 223 32.78 -8.56 -9.73
C ALA A 223 33.29 -9.72 -10.58
N TYR A 224 32.91 -9.76 -11.86
CA TYR A 224 33.47 -10.66 -12.86
C TYR A 224 33.86 -9.88 -14.12
N THR A 225 34.86 -10.39 -14.84
CA THR A 225 35.33 -9.80 -16.10
C THR A 225 35.54 -10.91 -17.13
N ASN A 226 35.02 -10.70 -18.33
CA ASN A 226 35.09 -11.61 -19.46
C ASN A 226 35.64 -10.90 -20.72
N SER A 227 35.98 -11.67 -21.74
CA SER A 227 36.43 -11.16 -23.05
C SER A 227 35.39 -11.30 -24.16
N ASN A 228 34.14 -11.65 -23.81
CA ASN A 228 33.08 -11.88 -24.79
C ASN A 228 32.79 -10.60 -25.58
N THR A 229 32.33 -10.79 -26.82
CA THR A 229 31.83 -9.69 -27.64
C THR A 229 30.31 -9.70 -27.57
N VAL A 230 29.74 -8.67 -26.96
CA VAL A 230 28.29 -8.51 -26.83
C VAL A 230 27.76 -7.68 -28.01
N SER A 231 26.69 -8.17 -28.62
CA SER A 231 25.99 -7.54 -29.74
C SER A 231 24.74 -6.77 -29.28
N GLY A 232 24.11 -5.99 -30.15
CA GLY A 232 22.90 -5.20 -29.80
C GLY A 232 23.17 -3.90 -29.03
N THR A 233 24.43 -3.44 -28.97
CA THR A 233 24.85 -2.21 -28.28
C THR A 233 25.94 -1.48 -29.06
N SER A 234 26.02 -0.15 -28.93
CA SER A 234 27.11 0.67 -29.49
C SER A 234 28.32 0.81 -28.55
N TYR A 235 28.23 0.29 -27.31
CA TYR A 235 29.28 0.38 -26.28
C TYR A 235 29.51 -0.97 -25.58
N PRO A 236 29.95 -2.02 -26.31
CA PRO A 236 30.05 -3.38 -25.78
C PRO A 236 31.03 -3.56 -24.61
N GLN A 237 31.89 -2.57 -24.30
CA GLN A 237 32.85 -2.65 -23.20
C GLN A 237 32.19 -2.76 -21.82
N ILE A 238 31.02 -2.14 -21.59
CA ILE A 238 30.37 -2.22 -20.26
C ILE A 238 29.83 -3.63 -19.95
N TYR A 239 29.64 -4.48 -20.96
CA TYR A 239 29.15 -5.86 -20.78
C TYR A 239 30.28 -6.89 -20.62
N ARG A 240 31.54 -6.45 -20.71
CA ARG A 240 32.72 -7.26 -20.36
C ARG A 240 32.92 -7.36 -18.85
N THR A 241 32.32 -6.46 -18.09
CA THR A 241 32.32 -6.45 -16.63
C THR A 241 30.90 -6.64 -16.12
N GLU A 242 30.77 -7.30 -14.96
CA GLU A 242 29.47 -7.48 -14.30
C GLU A 242 29.61 -7.57 -12.79
N ARG A 243 28.57 -7.14 -12.08
CA ARG A 243 28.34 -7.49 -10.67
C ARG A 243 27.28 -8.59 -10.60
N TYR A 244 27.56 -9.65 -9.86
CA TYR A 244 26.66 -10.78 -9.70
C TYR A 244 26.55 -11.26 -8.24
N GLY A 245 25.40 -11.79 -7.87
CA GLY A 245 25.11 -12.28 -6.52
C GLY A 245 25.74 -13.64 -6.25
N SER A 246 27.06 -13.69 -6.05
CA SER A 246 27.82 -14.93 -5.82
C SER A 246 27.18 -15.83 -4.76
N GLY A 247 27.07 -17.13 -5.07
CA GLY A 247 26.38 -18.10 -4.20
C GLY A 247 24.86 -17.94 -4.16
N ARG A 248 24.26 -17.32 -5.20
CA ARG A 248 22.85 -16.89 -5.29
C ARG A 248 22.44 -15.95 -4.15
N SER A 249 23.35 -15.09 -3.73
CA SER A 249 23.07 -14.01 -2.78
C SER A 249 22.37 -12.83 -3.46
N ALA A 250 21.65 -12.04 -2.66
CA ALA A 250 21.20 -10.72 -3.11
C ALA A 250 22.37 -9.72 -3.12
N PHE A 251 22.24 -8.68 -3.94
CA PHE A 251 23.09 -7.49 -3.87
C PHE A 251 22.29 -6.24 -4.25
N SER A 252 22.78 -5.06 -3.90
CA SER A 252 22.08 -3.80 -4.12
C SER A 252 23.01 -2.67 -4.54
N TYR A 253 22.44 -1.54 -4.96
CA TYR A 253 23.12 -0.25 -5.16
C TYR A 253 22.34 0.87 -4.47
N SER A 254 23.04 1.84 -3.87
CA SER A 254 22.47 3.01 -3.20
C SER A 254 23.11 4.31 -3.72
N ILE A 255 22.68 4.72 -4.91
CA ILE A 255 23.29 5.78 -5.72
C ILE A 255 22.79 7.15 -5.23
N PRO A 256 23.65 8.10 -4.82
CA PRO A 256 23.22 9.46 -4.47
C PRO A 256 22.63 10.18 -5.69
N MET A 257 21.41 10.72 -5.57
CA MET A 257 20.68 11.37 -6.66
C MET A 257 19.84 12.53 -6.09
N ALA A 258 19.69 13.65 -6.80
CA ALA A 258 18.77 14.70 -6.33
C ALA A 258 17.32 14.19 -6.27
N ASN A 259 16.49 14.78 -5.42
CA ASN A 259 15.06 14.49 -5.47
C ASN A 259 14.47 14.96 -6.81
N GLY A 260 13.71 14.09 -7.47
CA GLY A 260 13.22 14.32 -8.82
C GLY A 260 12.88 13.04 -9.57
N ASN A 261 12.46 13.20 -10.83
CA ASN A 261 12.09 12.10 -11.71
C ASN A 261 13.25 11.75 -12.65
N TYR A 262 13.52 10.47 -12.75
CA TYR A 262 14.62 9.90 -13.52
C TYR A 262 14.13 8.76 -14.41
N ASN A 263 14.81 8.56 -15.52
CA ASN A 263 14.84 7.27 -16.20
C ASN A 263 16.06 6.49 -15.67
N VAL A 264 15.80 5.35 -15.05
CA VAL A 264 16.82 4.39 -14.59
C VAL A 264 16.88 3.25 -15.58
N THR A 265 17.96 3.17 -16.34
CA THR A 265 18.24 2.11 -17.29
C THR A 265 19.21 1.10 -16.69
N LEU A 266 18.81 -0.17 -16.70
CA LEU A 266 19.62 -1.30 -16.30
C LEU A 266 20.07 -2.07 -17.55
N ASP A 267 21.37 -2.25 -17.67
CA ASP A 267 22.05 -2.89 -18.80
C ASP A 267 22.50 -4.31 -18.43
N PHE A 268 22.10 -5.30 -19.23
CA PHE A 268 22.44 -6.70 -19.04
C PHE A 268 22.91 -7.33 -20.35
N ALA A 269 23.78 -8.33 -20.24
CA ALA A 269 24.00 -9.34 -21.28
C ALA A 269 24.21 -10.70 -20.61
N GLU A 270 23.58 -11.75 -21.14
CA GLU A 270 23.87 -13.09 -20.66
C GLU A 270 25.15 -13.61 -21.31
N THR A 271 26.17 -13.84 -20.49
CA THR A 271 27.55 -14.15 -20.90
C THR A 271 27.99 -15.54 -20.43
N TYR A 272 27.12 -16.26 -19.69
CA TYR A 272 27.43 -17.53 -19.04
C TYR A 272 26.40 -18.63 -19.34
N VAL A 273 25.10 -18.39 -19.17
CA VAL A 273 24.06 -19.41 -19.46
C VAL A 273 23.69 -19.43 -20.96
N THR A 274 23.23 -20.58 -21.45
CA THR A 274 23.11 -20.89 -22.89
C THR A 274 21.69 -21.16 -23.36
N GLY A 275 20.70 -21.01 -22.48
CA GLY A 275 19.28 -21.15 -22.82
C GLY A 275 18.36 -20.42 -21.85
N PRO A 276 17.08 -20.23 -22.22
CA PRO A 276 16.08 -19.60 -21.37
C PRO A 276 15.81 -20.44 -20.11
N GLY A 277 15.36 -19.78 -19.05
CA GLY A 277 15.07 -20.37 -17.74
C GLY A 277 16.30 -20.82 -16.95
N GLN A 278 17.52 -20.62 -17.46
CA GLN A 278 18.75 -21.04 -16.76
C GLN A 278 19.27 -20.00 -15.75
N ARG A 279 18.89 -18.72 -15.89
CA ARG A 279 19.08 -17.67 -14.89
C ARG A 279 17.78 -16.91 -14.72
N ILE A 280 17.25 -16.87 -13.50
CA ILE A 280 16.00 -16.18 -13.17
C ILE A 280 16.22 -15.42 -11.86
N PHE A 281 15.94 -14.12 -11.85
CA PHE A 281 16.04 -13.28 -10.65
C PHE A 281 15.09 -12.08 -10.72
N SER A 282 14.81 -11.42 -9.59
CA SER A 282 13.94 -10.24 -9.56
C SER A 282 14.76 -8.98 -9.26
N ILE A 283 14.24 -7.81 -9.62
CA ILE A 283 14.88 -6.52 -9.37
C ILE A 283 13.86 -5.56 -8.77
N ALA A 284 14.21 -4.93 -7.66
CA ALA A 284 13.44 -3.85 -7.06
C ALA A 284 14.18 -2.51 -7.19
N VAL A 285 13.41 -1.43 -7.32
CA VAL A 285 13.89 -0.05 -7.36
C VAL A 285 13.10 0.75 -6.32
N ASN A 286 13.80 1.44 -5.43
CA ASN A 286 13.23 2.12 -4.26
C ASN A 286 12.28 1.24 -3.42
N GLY A 287 12.53 -0.09 -3.40
CA GLY A 287 11.71 -1.08 -2.69
C GLY A 287 10.63 -1.77 -3.53
N THR A 288 10.20 -1.19 -4.65
CA THR A 288 9.19 -1.77 -5.55
C THR A 288 9.83 -2.70 -6.56
N GLN A 289 9.36 -3.96 -6.69
CA GLN A 289 9.82 -4.86 -7.75
C GLN A 289 9.42 -4.33 -9.14
N VAL A 290 10.41 -4.00 -9.98
CA VAL A 290 10.20 -3.50 -11.36
C VAL A 290 10.42 -4.58 -12.42
N LEU A 291 11.12 -5.66 -12.07
CA LEU A 291 11.19 -6.90 -12.83
C LEU A 291 11.01 -8.07 -11.86
N THR A 292 10.12 -8.99 -12.20
CA THR A 292 9.90 -10.24 -11.48
C THR A 292 10.27 -11.41 -12.37
N SER A 293 10.95 -12.42 -11.81
CA SER A 293 11.38 -13.63 -12.53
C SER A 293 12.09 -13.33 -13.87
N PHE A 294 12.96 -12.32 -13.88
CA PHE A 294 13.66 -11.84 -15.06
C PHE A 294 14.71 -12.84 -15.55
N ASP A 295 14.56 -13.22 -16.82
CA ASP A 295 15.49 -14.02 -17.59
C ASP A 295 16.15 -13.13 -18.66
N ILE A 296 17.46 -12.90 -18.51
CA ILE A 296 18.24 -12.08 -19.44
C ILE A 296 18.33 -12.75 -20.82
N TYR A 297 18.49 -14.08 -20.88
CA TYR A 297 18.63 -14.82 -22.12
C TYR A 297 17.34 -14.72 -22.95
N ALA A 298 16.18 -14.98 -22.33
CA ALA A 298 14.89 -14.85 -22.99
C ALA A 298 14.59 -13.40 -23.40
N ALA A 299 14.93 -12.42 -22.56
CA ALA A 299 14.67 -11.01 -22.84
C ALA A 299 15.60 -10.41 -23.93
N ALA A 300 16.81 -10.94 -24.09
CA ALA A 300 17.77 -10.55 -25.13
C ALA A 300 17.63 -11.38 -26.42
N GLY A 301 16.92 -12.51 -26.38
CA GLY A 301 16.80 -13.45 -27.49
C GLY A 301 18.02 -14.36 -27.71
N GLY A 302 18.98 -14.37 -26.78
CA GLY A 302 20.20 -15.18 -26.90
C GLY A 302 21.35 -14.77 -25.97
N MET A 303 22.39 -15.61 -25.95
CA MET A 303 23.66 -15.35 -25.27
C MET A 303 24.46 -14.25 -26.00
N ASN A 304 25.20 -13.43 -25.26
CA ASN A 304 26.02 -12.33 -25.77
C ASN A 304 25.24 -11.29 -26.61
N ILE A 305 23.96 -11.09 -26.28
CA ILE A 305 23.13 -10.00 -26.79
C ILE A 305 22.81 -9.06 -25.61
N ALA A 306 22.98 -7.76 -25.82
CA ALA A 306 22.64 -6.74 -24.83
C ALA A 306 21.12 -6.54 -24.76
N VAL A 307 20.59 -6.45 -23.53
CA VAL A 307 19.21 -6.03 -23.26
C VAL A 307 19.23 -4.89 -22.23
N ARG A 308 18.49 -3.82 -22.53
CA ARG A 308 18.30 -2.68 -21.64
C ARG A 308 16.88 -2.69 -21.09
N LYS A 309 16.69 -2.35 -19.81
CA LYS A 309 15.36 -2.13 -19.21
C LYS A 309 15.36 -0.77 -18.51
N THR A 310 14.46 0.11 -18.94
CA THR A 310 14.37 1.49 -18.43
C THR A 310 13.09 1.68 -17.64
N PHE A 311 13.21 2.26 -16.45
CA PHE A 311 12.11 2.50 -15.52
C PHE A 311 12.02 3.98 -15.17
N PRO A 312 10.82 4.59 -15.18
CA PRO A 312 10.63 5.89 -14.57
C PRO A 312 10.68 5.73 -13.04
N VAL A 313 11.50 6.55 -12.37
CA VAL A 313 11.72 6.47 -10.93
C VAL A 313 11.71 7.87 -10.33
N THR A 314 10.87 8.07 -9.31
CA THR A 314 10.93 9.26 -8.46
C THR A 314 11.87 8.97 -7.29
N VAL A 315 12.91 9.80 -7.14
CA VAL A 315 13.75 9.84 -5.93
C VAL A 315 13.17 10.89 -4.98
N THR A 316 12.87 10.50 -3.75
CA THR A 316 12.36 11.38 -2.67
C THR A 316 13.27 11.42 -1.44
N SER A 317 14.20 10.48 -1.35
CA SER A 317 15.11 10.23 -0.21
C SER A 317 16.55 10.76 -0.43
N GLY A 318 16.81 11.45 -1.54
CA GLY A 318 18.16 11.86 -1.96
C GLY A 318 19.05 10.71 -2.46
N ARG A 319 18.51 9.49 -2.61
CA ARG A 319 19.22 8.31 -3.13
C ARG A 319 18.29 7.42 -3.95
N LEU A 320 18.82 6.85 -5.03
CA LEU A 320 18.22 5.75 -5.78
C LEU A 320 18.69 4.42 -5.19
N SER A 321 17.74 3.59 -4.76
CA SER A 321 18.01 2.22 -4.28
C SER A 321 17.66 1.20 -5.37
N LEU A 322 18.55 0.25 -5.63
CA LEU A 322 18.34 -0.89 -6.54
C LEU A 322 18.66 -2.17 -5.78
N SER A 323 17.78 -3.18 -5.80
CA SER A 323 18.00 -4.48 -5.15
C SER A 323 17.82 -5.62 -6.15
N PHE A 324 18.86 -6.43 -6.31
CA PHE A 324 18.90 -7.60 -7.19
C PHE A 324 18.69 -8.85 -6.34
N ILE A 325 17.50 -9.45 -6.46
CA ILE A 325 16.96 -10.47 -5.59
C ILE A 325 17.09 -11.84 -6.29
N PRO A 326 17.80 -12.82 -5.72
CA PRO A 326 18.02 -14.12 -6.35
C PRO A 326 16.70 -14.87 -6.57
N GLY A 327 16.58 -15.55 -7.70
CA GLY A 327 15.51 -16.52 -7.95
C GLY A 327 15.97 -17.96 -7.68
N SER A 328 15.20 -18.92 -8.16
CA SER A 328 15.44 -20.36 -7.95
C SER A 328 16.67 -20.91 -8.71
N VAL A 329 17.15 -20.21 -9.74
CA VAL A 329 18.18 -20.71 -10.67
C VAL A 329 19.20 -19.63 -11.03
N GLU A 330 20.47 -19.96 -10.76
CA GLU A 330 21.68 -19.17 -11.03
C GLU A 330 21.69 -17.77 -10.36
N ASN A 331 22.82 -17.05 -10.41
CA ASN A 331 23.02 -15.84 -9.63
C ASN A 331 22.29 -14.63 -10.28
N PRO A 332 21.75 -13.65 -9.53
CA PRO A 332 21.36 -12.37 -10.11
C PRO A 332 22.59 -11.64 -10.66
N LYS A 333 22.45 -10.80 -11.70
CA LYS A 333 23.57 -10.01 -12.26
C LYS A 333 23.16 -8.68 -12.88
N ILE A 334 24.11 -7.78 -13.07
CA ILE A 334 24.00 -6.51 -13.80
C ILE A 334 25.33 -6.16 -14.48
N ASN A 335 25.29 -5.53 -15.66
CA ASN A 335 26.48 -5.04 -16.38
C ASN A 335 26.63 -3.51 -16.28
N GLY A 336 25.54 -2.75 -16.38
CA GLY A 336 25.60 -1.29 -16.25
C GLY A 336 24.33 -0.68 -15.66
N ILE A 337 24.48 0.49 -15.04
CA ILE A 337 23.38 1.29 -14.50
C ILE A 337 23.54 2.72 -15.05
N GLU A 338 22.53 3.23 -15.73
CA GLU A 338 22.44 4.61 -16.22
C GLU A 338 21.21 5.28 -15.61
N VAL A 339 21.39 6.47 -15.04
CA VAL A 339 20.34 7.26 -14.40
C VAL A 339 20.36 8.64 -15.01
N MET A 340 19.26 9.07 -15.63
CA MET A 340 19.17 10.37 -16.30
C MET A 340 17.93 11.11 -15.81
N GLN A 341 18.08 12.36 -15.34
CA GLN A 341 16.94 13.21 -15.01
C GLN A 341 16.05 13.38 -16.24
N SER A 342 14.75 13.24 -16.04
CA SER A 342 13.74 13.31 -17.10
C SER A 342 13.55 14.76 -17.57
N SER A 343 14.46 15.22 -18.44
CA SER A 343 14.48 16.52 -19.10
C SER A 343 14.29 16.35 -20.61
N GLY A 344 13.44 17.17 -21.25
CA GLY A 344 13.11 17.03 -22.67
C GLY A 344 14.13 17.66 -23.64
N SER A 345 14.31 17.02 -24.81
CA SER A 345 15.26 17.38 -25.92
C SER A 345 16.75 17.08 -25.59
N GLY A 346 17.64 16.57 -26.45
CA GLY A 346 17.70 16.15 -27.87
C GLY A 346 19.19 16.20 -28.29
N SER A 347 19.77 15.57 -29.34
CA SER A 347 19.37 14.68 -30.45
C SER A 347 20.70 14.08 -31.02
N GLY A 348 20.83 13.05 -31.87
CA GLY A 348 19.91 12.13 -32.57
C GLY A 348 20.71 11.23 -33.56
N GLY A 349 20.06 10.24 -34.20
CA GLY A 349 20.64 9.29 -35.17
C GLY A 349 19.59 8.29 -35.65
N SER A 350 19.21 8.32 -36.93
CA SER A 350 17.88 7.88 -37.38
C SER A 350 17.69 6.36 -37.47
N SER A 351 16.94 5.78 -36.52
CA SER A 351 16.09 4.59 -36.78
C SER A 351 14.82 4.99 -37.54
N ALA A 352 13.95 4.04 -37.91
CA ALA A 352 12.64 4.37 -38.46
C ALA A 352 11.76 5.08 -37.41
N LEU A 353 11.00 6.11 -37.81
CA LEU A 353 10.09 6.83 -36.90
C LEU A 353 9.03 5.86 -36.36
N GLN A 354 8.97 5.72 -35.04
CA GLN A 354 8.04 4.83 -34.32
C GLN A 354 7.61 5.51 -33.02
N ILE A 355 6.32 5.38 -32.66
CA ILE A 355 5.81 5.81 -31.36
C ILE A 355 6.19 4.74 -30.34
N THR A 356 6.89 5.14 -29.28
CA THR A 356 7.35 4.25 -28.20
C THR A 356 6.47 4.31 -26.96
N THR A 357 5.53 5.26 -26.89
CA THR A 357 4.45 5.21 -25.91
C THR A 357 3.55 4.01 -26.21
N THR A 358 3.48 3.08 -25.26
CA THR A 358 2.59 1.91 -25.28
C THR A 358 1.42 2.06 -24.31
N GLN A 359 1.58 2.87 -23.26
CA GLN A 359 0.55 3.25 -22.30
C GLN A 359 0.77 4.69 -21.84
N LEU A 360 -0.29 5.34 -21.39
CA LEU A 360 -0.25 6.67 -20.76
C LEU A 360 -0.65 6.57 -19.29
N PRO A 361 -0.23 7.51 -18.42
CA PRO A 361 -0.69 7.54 -17.04
C PRO A 361 -2.22 7.56 -16.96
N SER A 362 -2.78 6.89 -15.96
CA SER A 362 -4.18 7.10 -15.58
C SER A 362 -4.37 8.52 -15.05
N GLY A 363 -5.47 9.17 -15.44
CA GLY A 363 -5.89 10.44 -14.85
C GLY A 363 -6.72 10.23 -13.60
N ILE A 364 -6.95 11.31 -12.85
CA ILE A 364 -7.95 11.36 -11.79
C ILE A 364 -8.89 12.53 -12.08
N LEU A 365 -10.20 12.28 -12.04
CA LEU A 365 -11.25 13.29 -12.23
C LEU A 365 -10.95 14.55 -11.39
N THR A 366 -11.09 15.73 -11.97
CA THR A 366 -10.77 17.05 -11.36
C THR A 366 -9.29 17.30 -10.97
N LYS A 367 -8.35 16.36 -11.17
CA LYS A 367 -6.92 16.57 -10.89
C LYS A 367 -6.13 16.94 -12.15
N SER A 368 -5.09 17.75 -12.00
CA SER A 368 -4.20 18.11 -13.11
C SER A 368 -3.54 16.86 -13.69
N TYR A 369 -3.77 16.60 -14.98
CA TYR A 369 -3.19 15.52 -15.73
C TYR A 369 -1.95 16.00 -16.50
N ASN A 370 -0.91 15.16 -16.54
CA ASN A 370 0.19 15.32 -17.48
C ASN A 370 0.65 13.94 -17.96
N GLY A 371 0.33 13.62 -19.21
CA GLY A 371 0.90 12.51 -19.96
C GLY A 371 1.78 13.07 -21.08
N THR A 372 2.78 12.33 -21.53
CA THR A 372 3.63 12.76 -22.65
C THR A 372 3.82 11.60 -23.62
N LEU A 373 3.59 11.89 -24.89
CA LEU A 373 3.83 11.00 -26.01
C LEU A 373 5.31 11.05 -26.42
N THR A 374 5.85 9.89 -26.74
CA THR A 374 7.26 9.68 -27.06
C THR A 374 7.39 8.86 -28.33
N ALA A 375 8.35 9.25 -29.16
CA ALA A 375 8.70 8.59 -30.40
C ALA A 375 10.22 8.51 -30.53
N THR A 376 10.69 7.54 -31.31
CA THR A 376 12.10 7.35 -31.63
C THR A 376 12.26 7.13 -33.12
N GLY A 377 13.43 7.47 -33.66
CA GLY A 377 13.70 7.41 -35.10
C GLY A 377 13.06 8.56 -35.87
N GLY A 378 13.32 8.61 -37.17
CA GLY A 378 13.03 9.78 -37.99
C GLY A 378 13.93 10.98 -37.61
N THR A 379 13.52 12.15 -38.09
CA THR A 379 14.26 13.42 -37.93
C THR A 379 13.55 14.35 -36.95
N THR A 380 14.15 14.67 -35.81
CA THR A 380 13.59 15.66 -34.87
C THR A 380 13.64 17.09 -35.43
N PRO A 381 12.76 18.02 -34.98
CA PRO A 381 11.69 17.84 -33.99
C PRO A 381 10.52 16.98 -34.49
N TYR A 382 9.78 16.42 -33.54
CA TYR A 382 8.50 15.75 -33.81
C TYR A 382 7.33 16.72 -33.59
N SER A 383 6.28 16.57 -34.38
CA SER A 383 4.98 17.21 -34.21
C SER A 383 3.90 16.16 -34.00
N TRP A 384 3.08 16.32 -32.97
CA TRP A 384 2.05 15.37 -32.57
C TRP A 384 0.63 15.87 -32.85
N SER A 385 -0.24 14.95 -33.25
CA SER A 385 -1.67 15.18 -33.46
C SER A 385 -2.50 13.96 -33.04
N LEU A 386 -3.81 14.16 -32.88
CA LEU A 386 -4.75 13.05 -32.84
C LEU A 386 -5.02 12.61 -34.28
N GLY A 387 -4.81 11.32 -34.56
CA GLY A 387 -5.21 10.70 -35.83
C GLY A 387 -6.68 10.29 -35.84
N SER A 388 -7.22 9.85 -34.70
CA SER A 388 -8.64 9.57 -34.50
C SER A 388 -9.00 9.46 -33.01
N GLY A 389 -10.29 9.50 -32.68
CA GLY A 389 -10.80 9.49 -31.30
C GLY A 389 -10.68 10.86 -30.62
N SER A 390 -10.88 10.88 -29.31
CA SER A 390 -10.84 12.10 -28.49
C SER A 390 -10.17 11.84 -27.15
N LEU A 391 -9.42 12.82 -26.66
CA LEU A 391 -8.93 12.83 -25.28
C LEU A 391 -10.09 12.93 -24.28
N PRO A 392 -9.87 12.58 -22.99
CA PRO A 392 -10.80 12.94 -21.92
C PRO A 392 -11.13 14.44 -21.94
N ASN A 393 -12.40 14.80 -21.77
CA ASN A 393 -12.86 16.20 -21.73
C ASN A 393 -12.03 17.00 -20.72
N GLY A 394 -11.53 18.17 -21.13
CA GLY A 394 -10.65 19.01 -20.30
C GLY A 394 -9.15 18.72 -20.43
N LEU A 395 -8.75 17.72 -21.23
CA LEU A 395 -7.36 17.50 -21.65
C LEU A 395 -7.15 17.94 -23.10
N ALA A 396 -5.94 18.44 -23.41
CA ALA A 396 -5.53 18.79 -24.77
C ALA A 396 -4.14 18.19 -25.09
N LEU A 397 -3.98 17.71 -26.33
CA LEU A 397 -2.69 17.33 -26.90
C LEU A 397 -2.04 18.57 -27.51
N SER A 398 -0.83 18.87 -27.07
CA SER A 398 0.07 19.85 -27.69
C SER A 398 0.91 19.22 -28.81
N SER A 399 1.36 20.03 -29.77
CA SER A 399 2.21 19.56 -30.87
C SER A 399 3.56 18.99 -30.41
N SER A 400 4.02 19.30 -29.20
CA SER A 400 5.23 18.70 -28.60
C SER A 400 5.00 17.30 -28.01
N GLY A 401 3.76 16.79 -28.01
CA GLY A 401 3.41 15.46 -27.49
C GLY A 401 2.91 15.46 -26.05
N SER A 402 2.89 16.60 -25.35
CA SER A 402 2.30 16.66 -24.00
C SER A 402 0.77 16.69 -24.08
N ILE A 403 0.13 15.75 -23.38
CA ILE A 403 -1.31 15.71 -23.12
C ILE A 403 -1.50 16.26 -21.70
N SER A 404 -2.14 17.42 -21.58
CA SER A 404 -2.27 18.11 -20.30
C SER A 404 -3.61 18.83 -20.15
N GLY A 405 -3.98 19.10 -18.90
CA GLY A 405 -5.24 19.75 -18.54
C GLY A 405 -5.82 19.17 -17.26
N THR A 406 -7.13 19.29 -17.06
CA THR A 406 -7.85 18.71 -15.92
C THR A 406 -9.04 17.94 -16.46
N PRO A 407 -9.10 16.60 -16.32
CA PRO A 407 -10.17 15.82 -16.91
C PRO A 407 -11.46 16.03 -16.14
N THR A 408 -12.54 16.32 -16.85
CA THR A 408 -13.88 16.61 -16.31
C THR A 408 -14.86 15.44 -16.45
N SER A 409 -14.37 14.27 -16.82
CA SER A 409 -15.17 13.04 -16.95
C SER A 409 -14.29 11.81 -16.70
N ALA A 410 -14.77 10.85 -15.92
CA ALA A 410 -14.09 9.58 -15.65
C ALA A 410 -14.38 8.54 -16.75
N GLY A 411 -13.58 7.48 -16.78
CA GLY A 411 -13.65 6.37 -17.74
C GLY A 411 -12.34 6.16 -18.51
N SER A 412 -12.27 5.12 -19.35
CA SER A 412 -11.16 4.97 -20.30
C SER A 412 -11.50 5.59 -21.65
N PHE A 413 -10.58 6.42 -22.15
CA PHE A 413 -10.71 7.17 -23.38
C PHE A 413 -9.65 6.66 -24.37
N PRO A 414 -10.00 5.73 -25.28
CA PRO A 414 -9.10 5.28 -26.34
C PRO A 414 -9.02 6.29 -27.48
N PHE A 415 -7.82 6.54 -28.00
CA PHE A 415 -7.58 7.42 -29.14
C PHE A 415 -6.32 6.99 -29.91
N THR A 416 -6.25 7.33 -31.19
CA THR A 416 -5.07 7.11 -32.01
C THR A 416 -4.25 8.39 -32.05
N VAL A 417 -2.99 8.31 -31.64
CA VAL A 417 -2.02 9.40 -31.77
C VAL A 417 -1.21 9.22 -33.05
N GLN A 418 -0.87 10.33 -33.69
CA GLN A 418 0.05 10.37 -34.81
C GLN A 418 1.23 11.28 -34.46
N VAL A 419 2.44 10.81 -34.78
CA VAL A 419 3.67 11.62 -34.77
C VAL A 419 4.11 11.87 -36.20
N THR A 420 4.53 13.09 -36.48
CA THR A 420 5.15 13.51 -37.74
C THR A 420 6.55 14.03 -37.44
N ASP A 421 7.56 13.63 -38.21
CA ASP A 421 8.93 14.12 -38.06
C ASP A 421 9.22 15.35 -38.95
N ALA A 422 10.37 15.99 -38.76
CA ALA A 422 10.78 17.19 -39.50
C ALA A 422 11.01 16.94 -41.01
N THR A 423 11.03 15.67 -41.44
CA THR A 423 11.11 15.21 -42.82
C THR A 423 9.77 14.68 -43.36
N ALA A 424 8.67 14.93 -42.64
CA ALA A 424 7.30 14.51 -42.94
C ALA A 424 7.05 12.99 -42.98
N HIS A 425 7.91 12.16 -42.38
CA HIS A 425 7.55 10.78 -42.07
C HIS A 425 6.54 10.75 -40.92
N THR A 426 5.64 9.76 -40.90
CA THR A 426 4.64 9.64 -39.83
C THR A 426 4.55 8.23 -39.27
N ALA A 427 4.25 8.11 -37.98
CA ALA A 427 3.86 6.87 -37.33
C ALA A 427 2.60 7.09 -36.46
N SER A 428 1.80 6.04 -36.25
CA SER A 428 0.57 6.10 -35.46
C SER A 428 0.52 4.97 -34.44
N SER A 429 -0.13 5.21 -33.30
CA SER A 429 -0.31 4.22 -32.22
C SER A 429 -1.65 4.40 -31.53
N ASN A 430 -2.27 3.30 -31.13
CA ASN A 430 -3.50 3.29 -30.36
C ASN A 430 -3.16 3.33 -28.87
N LEU A 431 -3.68 4.32 -28.16
CA LEU A 431 -3.47 4.52 -26.73
C LEU A 431 -4.81 4.72 -26.02
N SER A 432 -4.80 4.65 -24.70
CA SER A 432 -5.91 5.07 -23.87
C SER A 432 -5.43 5.85 -22.65
N ILE A 433 -6.26 6.77 -22.18
CA ILE A 433 -6.13 7.36 -20.85
C ILE A 433 -7.32 6.90 -20.03
N THR A 434 -7.07 6.15 -18.96
CA THR A 434 -8.09 5.84 -17.96
C THR A 434 -8.12 6.94 -16.93
N VAL A 435 -9.17 7.76 -16.91
CA VAL A 435 -9.44 8.70 -15.83
C VAL A 435 -10.20 7.94 -14.75
N ALA A 436 -9.49 7.50 -13.72
CA ALA A 436 -10.11 7.08 -12.47
C ALA A 436 -10.86 8.26 -11.86
N ASN A 437 -11.87 8.00 -11.05
CA ASN A 437 -12.61 9.09 -10.42
C ASN A 437 -11.98 9.55 -9.11
N SER A 438 -12.33 10.77 -8.69
CA SER A 438 -11.86 11.34 -7.44
C SER A 438 -12.62 10.77 -6.25
N ASN A 439 -12.29 9.53 -5.87
CA ASN A 439 -12.49 9.09 -4.48
C ASN A 439 -11.84 10.16 -3.59
N GLY A 440 -12.68 10.85 -2.81
CA GLY A 440 -12.41 12.22 -2.36
C GLY A 440 -11.08 12.36 -1.63
N SER A 441 -10.37 13.46 -1.87
CA SER A 441 -9.05 13.69 -1.27
C SER A 441 -9.12 13.71 0.26
N THR A 442 -8.59 12.67 0.90
CA THR A 442 -8.32 12.64 2.34
C THR A 442 -6.83 12.38 2.60
N ALA A 443 -6.15 13.48 2.90
CA ALA A 443 -5.01 13.53 3.82
C ALA A 443 -3.76 12.67 3.55
N SER A 444 -2.79 13.24 2.83
CA SER A 444 -1.40 12.79 2.85
C SER A 444 -0.71 13.06 4.20
N ASP A 445 -1.09 14.12 4.91
CA ASP A 445 -0.43 14.56 6.15
C ASP A 445 -1.25 14.24 7.41
N CYS A 446 -0.58 13.94 8.52
CA CYS A 446 -1.19 13.85 9.85
C CYS A 446 -1.16 15.23 10.52
N THR A 447 -2.30 15.71 11.02
CA THR A 447 -2.35 16.98 11.79
C THR A 447 -2.40 16.73 13.29
N LEU A 448 -2.91 15.56 13.71
CA LEU A 448 -3.04 15.14 15.09
C LEU A 448 -2.67 13.66 15.20
N PHE A 449 -2.10 13.27 16.34
CA PHE A 449 -1.72 11.90 16.67
C PHE A 449 -2.39 11.49 17.98
N ALA A 450 -2.95 10.27 17.98
CA ALA A 450 -3.48 9.64 19.19
C ALA A 450 -2.88 8.25 19.39
N SER A 451 -2.81 7.80 20.64
CA SER A 451 -2.45 6.42 21.01
C SER A 451 -3.30 5.94 22.19
N PRO A 452 -3.39 4.62 22.43
CA PRO A 452 -4.08 4.09 23.62
C PRO A 452 -3.46 4.57 24.94
N SER A 453 -2.15 4.84 24.94
CA SER A 453 -1.36 5.32 26.07
C SER A 453 -1.10 6.84 26.03
N GLY A 454 -1.82 7.57 25.19
CA GLY A 454 -1.62 9.00 24.98
C GLY A 454 -1.99 9.85 26.19
N ASN A 455 -1.56 11.12 26.19
CA ASN A 455 -1.83 12.06 27.27
C ASN A 455 -2.37 13.37 26.69
N ASP A 456 -3.54 13.81 27.16
CA ASP A 456 -4.22 14.98 26.59
C ASP A 456 -3.51 16.31 26.87
N SER A 457 -2.55 16.32 27.79
CA SER A 457 -1.62 17.43 28.04
C SER A 457 -0.60 17.59 26.90
N ASN A 458 -0.38 16.57 26.08
CA ASN A 458 0.49 16.64 24.91
C ASN A 458 -0.14 17.51 23.82
N SER A 459 0.67 18.05 22.91
CA SER A 459 0.18 18.81 21.76
C SER A 459 -0.63 17.95 20.78
N GLY A 460 -0.34 16.64 20.68
CA GLY A 460 -0.86 15.77 19.64
C GLY A 460 -0.21 15.99 18.27
N ALA A 461 0.78 16.87 18.13
CA ALA A 461 1.37 17.23 16.84
C ALA A 461 2.43 16.25 16.32
N SER A 462 2.75 15.18 17.08
CA SER A 462 3.73 14.17 16.67
C SER A 462 3.45 12.80 17.28
N VAL A 463 3.99 11.75 16.65
CA VAL A 463 3.97 10.35 17.15
C VAL A 463 4.58 10.18 18.55
N SER A 464 5.48 11.08 18.95
CA SER A 464 6.18 11.05 20.24
C SER A 464 5.43 11.79 21.36
N ALA A 465 4.42 12.58 21.02
CA ALA A 465 3.56 13.29 21.96
C ALA A 465 2.07 13.13 21.57
N PRO A 466 1.56 11.89 21.49
CA PRO A 466 0.17 11.64 21.12
C PRO A 466 -0.78 12.01 22.27
N LYS A 467 -1.97 12.49 21.92
CA LYS A 467 -3.10 12.61 22.87
C LYS A 467 -3.78 11.26 23.06
N THR A 468 -4.72 11.15 24.00
CA THR A 468 -5.70 10.04 23.94
C THR A 468 -6.56 10.19 22.68
N PHE A 469 -7.31 9.15 22.31
CA PHE A 469 -8.27 9.22 21.22
C PHE A 469 -9.23 10.41 21.38
N SER A 470 -9.87 10.52 22.55
CA SER A 470 -10.82 11.60 22.86
C SER A 470 -10.16 12.98 22.88
N GLY A 471 -8.95 13.10 23.43
CA GLY A 471 -8.21 14.37 23.42
C GLY A 471 -7.81 14.82 22.01
N ALA A 472 -7.40 13.90 21.14
CA ALA A 472 -7.12 14.22 19.74
C ALA A 472 -8.40 14.62 19.01
N ALA A 473 -9.50 13.87 19.18
CA ALA A 473 -10.80 14.21 18.61
C ALA A 473 -11.27 15.60 19.06
N ASN A 474 -11.21 15.91 20.35
CA ASN A 474 -11.57 17.23 20.88
C ASN A 474 -10.69 18.38 20.35
N ALA A 475 -9.49 18.09 19.84
CA ALA A 475 -8.60 19.06 19.22
C ALA A 475 -8.80 19.23 17.70
N THR A 476 -9.74 18.50 17.09
CA THR A 476 -10.02 18.57 15.65
C THR A 476 -10.66 19.89 15.24
N SER A 477 -10.32 20.28 14.01
CA SER A 477 -10.84 21.42 13.25
C SER A 477 -11.08 20.97 11.79
N PRO A 478 -11.79 21.74 10.95
CA PRO A 478 -12.00 21.36 9.54
C PRO A 478 -10.68 20.98 8.85
N GLY A 479 -10.64 19.82 8.20
CA GLY A 479 -9.43 19.30 7.53
C GLY A 479 -8.45 18.58 8.45
N SER A 480 -8.77 18.39 9.74
CA SER A 480 -7.90 17.66 10.67
C SER A 480 -7.80 16.17 10.34
N VAL A 481 -6.60 15.63 10.53
CA VAL A 481 -6.25 14.25 10.22
C VAL A 481 -5.68 13.63 11.48
N VAL A 482 -6.51 12.86 12.16
CA VAL A 482 -6.19 12.13 13.38
C VAL A 482 -5.58 10.80 12.99
N CYS A 483 -4.25 10.75 13.06
CA CYS A 483 -3.44 9.56 12.84
C CYS A 483 -3.34 8.74 14.13
N LEU A 484 -4.01 7.60 14.13
CA LEU A 484 -4.11 6.67 15.24
C LEU A 484 -2.92 5.72 15.21
N LEU A 485 -2.09 5.75 16.25
CA LEU A 485 -0.99 4.80 16.42
C LEU A 485 -1.54 3.42 16.78
N GLY A 486 -0.92 2.37 16.26
CA GLY A 486 -1.35 0.99 16.49
C GLY A 486 -1.39 0.59 17.97
N GLY A 487 -2.32 -0.31 18.29
CA GLY A 487 -2.66 -0.73 19.65
C GLY A 487 -4.17 -0.78 19.88
N THR A 488 -4.57 -1.13 21.11
CA THR A 488 -5.98 -1.34 21.48
C THR A 488 -6.57 -0.17 22.26
N TYR A 489 -7.54 0.50 21.66
CA TYR A 489 -8.34 1.58 22.25
C TYR A 489 -9.63 0.99 22.81
N ASN A 490 -9.77 0.97 24.14
CA ASN A 490 -10.96 0.43 24.80
C ASN A 490 -12.02 1.53 24.99
N PHE A 491 -13.21 1.32 24.44
CA PHE A 491 -14.36 2.22 24.57
C PHE A 491 -15.37 1.63 25.57
N SER A 492 -15.49 2.25 26.75
CA SER A 492 -16.47 1.86 27.78
C SER A 492 -17.90 2.37 27.52
N SER A 493 -18.09 3.14 26.45
CA SER A 493 -19.35 3.75 26.02
C SER A 493 -19.20 4.23 24.57
N SER A 494 -20.29 4.56 23.88
CA SER A 494 -20.22 5.17 22.55
C SER A 494 -19.33 6.40 22.49
N PHE A 495 -18.55 6.50 21.41
CA PHE A 495 -17.80 7.70 21.07
C PHE A 495 -18.57 8.56 20.06
N THR A 496 -18.65 9.87 20.28
CA THR A 496 -19.23 10.85 19.34
C THR A 496 -18.14 11.83 18.87
N PRO A 497 -17.72 11.80 17.59
CA PRO A 497 -16.73 12.75 17.07
C PRO A 497 -17.31 14.17 16.91
N PRO A 498 -16.48 15.22 17.01
CA PRO A 498 -16.90 16.57 16.63
C PRO A 498 -17.27 16.68 15.15
N SER A 499 -18.44 17.26 14.87
CA SER A 499 -19.01 17.50 13.53
C SER A 499 -18.73 18.92 13.04
N SER A 500 -17.45 19.24 12.85
CA SER A 500 -16.99 20.57 12.36
C SER A 500 -16.36 20.56 10.97
N GLY A 501 -16.35 19.41 10.28
CA GLY A 501 -15.81 19.28 8.92
C GLY A 501 -16.61 20.08 7.86
N THR A 502 -16.03 20.23 6.67
CA THR A 502 -16.66 20.93 5.52
C THR A 502 -16.40 20.18 4.20
N PRO A 503 -17.10 20.49 3.08
CA PRO A 503 -16.92 19.81 1.79
C PRO A 503 -15.47 19.73 1.30
N SER A 504 -14.70 20.80 1.57
CA SER A 504 -13.28 20.93 1.17
C SER A 504 -12.30 20.50 2.26
N SER A 505 -12.77 20.17 3.47
CA SER A 505 -11.93 20.01 4.66
C SER A 505 -12.57 18.99 5.61
N TRP A 506 -12.54 17.72 5.20
CA TRP A 506 -13.02 16.57 5.96
C TRP A 506 -12.18 16.34 7.21
N ILE A 507 -12.80 15.89 8.29
CA ILE A 507 -12.08 15.35 9.46
C ILE A 507 -11.85 13.86 9.23
N THR A 508 -10.61 13.40 9.24
CA THR A 508 -10.25 12.01 8.95
C THR A 508 -9.62 11.34 10.17
N TYR A 509 -10.21 10.24 10.64
CA TYR A 509 -9.61 9.33 11.60
C TYR A 509 -9.01 8.15 10.83
N LYS A 510 -7.69 8.01 10.82
CA LYS A 510 -7.01 6.94 10.08
C LYS A 510 -5.95 6.21 10.91
N SER A 511 -5.72 4.94 10.62
CA SER A 511 -4.56 4.22 11.13
C SER A 511 -3.24 4.82 10.60
N TYR A 512 -2.18 4.65 11.38
CA TYR A 512 -0.85 5.20 11.10
C TYR A 512 0.27 4.20 11.41
N GLY A 513 1.14 3.99 10.43
CA GLY A 513 2.18 2.96 10.46
C GLY A 513 1.60 1.56 10.22
N ASP A 514 2.47 0.55 10.35
CA ASP A 514 2.14 -0.84 9.97
C ASP A 514 1.47 -1.64 11.10
N SER A 515 1.28 -1.03 12.27
CA SER A 515 0.66 -1.68 13.44
C SER A 515 -0.85 -1.46 13.44
N PRO A 516 -1.68 -2.51 13.65
CA PRO A 516 -3.13 -2.39 13.59
C PRO A 516 -3.69 -1.49 14.69
N VAL A 517 -4.69 -0.70 14.34
CA VAL A 517 -5.49 0.13 15.26
C VAL A 517 -6.76 -0.62 15.60
N ASN A 518 -6.81 -1.17 16.81
CA ASN A 518 -7.94 -1.96 17.29
C ASN A 518 -8.79 -1.08 18.21
N ILE A 519 -10.06 -0.87 17.88
CA ILE A 519 -11.03 -0.14 18.68
C ILE A 519 -12.01 -1.19 19.21
N VAL A 520 -12.02 -1.38 20.52
CA VAL A 520 -12.66 -2.50 21.18
C VAL A 520 -13.69 -1.98 22.16
N TYR A 521 -14.93 -2.47 22.05
CA TYR A 521 -15.96 -2.12 23.00
C TYR A 521 -15.78 -2.90 24.30
N THR A 522 -15.76 -2.17 25.42
CA THR A 522 -15.64 -2.70 26.78
C THR A 522 -16.73 -2.12 27.69
N GLY A 523 -17.78 -1.55 27.11
CA GLY A 523 -18.97 -1.09 27.82
C GLY A 523 -19.94 -2.24 28.15
N PRO A 524 -21.07 -1.94 28.80
CA PRO A 524 -22.12 -2.92 29.06
C PRO A 524 -22.81 -3.36 27.76
N ALA A 525 -23.40 -4.56 27.77
CA ALA A 525 -24.28 -5.04 26.71
C ALA A 525 -25.63 -4.29 26.75
N ASP A 526 -25.64 -3.07 26.23
CA ASP A 526 -26.79 -2.16 26.19
C ASP A 526 -27.18 -1.73 24.76
N ALA A 527 -26.59 -2.40 23.76
CA ALA A 527 -26.68 -2.08 22.34
C ALA A 527 -26.16 -0.67 21.95
N SER A 528 -25.38 0.01 22.79
CA SER A 528 -24.72 1.25 22.40
C SER A 528 -23.72 1.00 21.25
N PRO A 529 -23.69 1.82 20.19
CA PRO A 529 -22.72 1.67 19.11
C PRO A 529 -21.31 2.10 19.54
N LEU A 530 -20.27 1.58 18.90
CA LEU A 530 -18.88 2.04 19.08
C LEU A 530 -18.74 3.52 18.70
N PHE A 531 -19.17 3.87 17.49
CA PHE A 531 -19.21 5.25 17.00
C PHE A 531 -20.66 5.71 16.78
N ARG A 532 -21.04 6.79 17.45
CA ARG A 532 -22.33 7.45 17.31
C ARG A 532 -22.17 8.75 16.51
N LEU A 533 -22.75 8.81 15.32
CA LEU A 533 -22.54 9.88 14.33
C LEU A 533 -23.85 10.66 14.13
N GLY A 534 -23.90 11.90 14.62
CA GLY A 534 -25.11 12.73 14.59
C GLY A 534 -26.15 12.39 15.67
N SER A 535 -27.28 13.10 15.67
CA SER A 535 -28.40 12.88 16.59
C SER A 535 -29.71 13.50 16.07
N GLY A 536 -30.84 13.07 16.63
CA GLY A 536 -32.15 13.69 16.35
C GLY A 536 -32.72 13.33 14.97
N SER A 537 -33.48 14.26 14.38
CA SER A 537 -34.10 14.13 13.06
C SER A 537 -33.27 14.86 12.00
N PHE A 538 -33.11 14.32 10.80
CA PHE A 538 -32.36 14.99 9.74
C PHE A 538 -32.88 16.41 9.42
N PRO A 539 -32.00 17.41 9.14
CA PRO A 539 -30.53 17.39 9.25
C PRO A 539 -30.02 17.94 10.61
N SER A 540 -30.79 17.80 11.70
CA SER A 540 -30.44 18.37 13.02
C SER A 540 -29.23 17.73 13.70
N GLY A 541 -28.72 16.60 13.17
CA GLY A 541 -27.53 15.92 13.69
C GLY A 541 -26.21 16.68 13.48
N GLY A 542 -26.26 17.83 12.79
CA GLY A 542 -25.11 18.69 12.54
C GLY A 542 -24.37 18.36 11.24
N VAL A 543 -23.43 19.24 10.90
CA VAL A 543 -22.67 19.20 9.65
C VAL A 543 -21.54 18.17 9.77
N SER A 544 -21.76 16.94 9.32
CA SER A 544 -20.68 15.96 9.25
C SER A 544 -19.99 16.01 7.88
N TYR A 545 -18.67 15.89 7.89
CA TYR A 545 -17.77 15.61 6.76
C TYR A 545 -16.63 14.79 7.36
N ILE A 546 -16.94 13.55 7.76
CA ILE A 546 -16.08 12.71 8.61
C ILE A 546 -15.75 11.41 7.88
N GLU A 547 -14.47 11.05 7.88
CA GLU A 547 -13.97 9.80 7.33
C GLU A 547 -13.29 8.94 8.40
N PHE A 548 -13.60 7.65 8.41
CA PHE A 548 -12.93 6.61 9.19
C PHE A 548 -12.22 5.64 8.24
N ARG A 549 -10.90 5.46 8.42
CA ARG A 549 -10.06 4.71 7.49
C ARG A 549 -9.10 3.73 8.15
N GLY A 550 -9.10 2.47 7.72
CA GLY A 550 -8.07 1.50 8.09
C GLY A 550 -8.14 1.05 9.56
N LEU A 551 -9.32 1.05 10.17
CA LEU A 551 -9.53 0.74 11.59
C LEU A 551 -10.06 -0.69 11.75
N ASN A 552 -9.66 -1.39 12.82
CA ASN A 552 -10.27 -2.64 13.23
C ASN A 552 -11.22 -2.35 14.39
N LEU A 553 -12.52 -2.58 14.22
CA LEU A 553 -13.56 -2.37 15.22
C LEU A 553 -14.09 -3.72 15.70
N ASN A 554 -14.14 -3.92 17.01
CA ASN A 554 -14.68 -5.13 17.62
C ASN A 554 -15.70 -4.80 18.70
N GLY A 555 -16.93 -5.29 18.55
CA GLY A 555 -18.03 -5.03 19.48
C GLY A 555 -18.08 -5.92 20.71
N HIS A 556 -17.30 -7.02 20.75
CA HIS A 556 -17.33 -8.06 21.78
C HIS A 556 -18.75 -8.63 22.08
N GLY A 557 -19.66 -8.59 21.12
CA GLY A 557 -21.09 -8.88 21.26
C GLY A 557 -21.86 -7.86 22.12
N ASN A 558 -21.20 -6.85 22.67
CA ASN A 558 -21.78 -5.94 23.68
C ASN A 558 -22.24 -4.61 23.06
N SER A 559 -21.49 -4.07 22.08
CA SER A 559 -21.96 -2.89 21.33
C SER A 559 -23.09 -3.27 20.39
N GLY A 560 -24.01 -2.34 20.10
CA GLY A 560 -24.94 -2.47 18.98
C GLY A 560 -24.18 -2.50 17.67
N ASP A 561 -23.81 -1.33 17.16
CA ASP A 561 -23.17 -1.19 15.85
C ASP A 561 -21.69 -0.78 15.94
N ALA A 562 -20.89 -1.05 14.91
CA ALA A 562 -19.55 -0.45 14.82
C ALA A 562 -19.65 1.06 14.49
N PHE A 563 -20.45 1.41 13.49
CA PHE A 563 -20.85 2.79 13.20
C PHE A 563 -22.37 2.92 13.16
N TRP A 564 -22.92 3.85 13.95
CA TRP A 564 -24.33 4.23 13.91
C TRP A 564 -24.49 5.69 13.47
N CYS A 565 -25.11 5.93 12.31
CA CYS A 565 -25.47 7.27 11.86
C CYS A 565 -26.92 7.63 12.22
N GLN A 566 -27.14 8.85 12.70
CA GLN A 566 -28.49 9.39 12.87
C GLN A 566 -28.59 10.88 12.49
N GLY A 567 -29.47 11.21 11.54
CA GLY A 567 -29.89 12.60 11.30
C GLY A 567 -28.82 13.54 10.75
N THR A 568 -27.74 13.02 10.16
CA THR A 568 -26.59 13.79 9.62
C THR A 568 -26.21 13.30 8.22
N HIS A 569 -25.19 13.89 7.59
CA HIS A 569 -24.85 13.64 6.19
C HIS A 569 -23.34 13.58 5.96
N HIS A 570 -22.88 13.13 4.79
CA HIS A 570 -21.48 13.19 4.35
C HIS A 570 -20.52 12.44 5.29
N LEU A 571 -20.63 11.11 5.28
CA LEU A 571 -19.79 10.20 6.07
C LEU A 571 -19.10 9.16 5.18
N ARG A 572 -17.85 8.81 5.53
CA ARG A 572 -17.05 7.82 4.81
C ARG A 572 -16.49 6.76 5.74
N PHE A 573 -16.69 5.51 5.39
CA PHE A 573 -16.18 4.32 6.06
C PHE A 573 -15.33 3.57 5.03
N ILE A 574 -14.01 3.69 5.11
CA ILE A 574 -13.09 3.22 4.07
C ILE A 574 -12.11 2.19 4.62
N ASN A 575 -12.07 0.97 4.07
CA ASN A 575 -11.08 -0.05 4.42
C ASN A 575 -11.02 -0.35 5.94
N ASN A 576 -12.17 -0.42 6.62
CA ASN A 576 -12.25 -0.82 8.03
C ASN A 576 -12.64 -2.30 8.16
N SER A 577 -12.13 -2.96 9.18
CA SER A 577 -12.61 -4.29 9.62
C SER A 577 -13.59 -4.10 10.76
N MET A 578 -14.75 -4.74 10.72
CA MET A 578 -15.82 -4.61 11.73
C MET A 578 -16.36 -6.00 12.09
N SER A 579 -16.22 -6.39 13.37
CA SER A 579 -16.69 -7.69 13.83
C SER A 579 -17.33 -7.69 15.21
N ASP A 580 -18.07 -8.75 15.49
CA ASP A 580 -18.64 -9.08 16.80
C ASP A 580 -19.51 -7.93 17.35
N THR A 581 -20.25 -7.24 16.49
CA THR A 581 -21.25 -6.25 16.91
C THR A 581 -22.61 -6.92 17.07
N GLY A 582 -23.45 -6.41 17.98
CA GLY A 582 -24.77 -6.98 18.26
C GLY A 582 -25.74 -6.78 17.11
N THR A 583 -25.58 -5.70 16.34
CA THR A 583 -26.40 -5.38 15.18
C THR A 583 -25.55 -5.26 13.92
N ALA A 584 -25.28 -4.05 13.41
CA ALA A 584 -24.63 -3.86 12.12
C ALA A 584 -23.14 -3.52 12.25
N GLY A 585 -22.38 -3.76 11.17
CA GLY A 585 -21.12 -3.05 10.96
C GLY A 585 -21.39 -1.55 10.76
N ILE A 586 -22.27 -1.22 9.80
CA ILE A 586 -22.66 0.16 9.49
C ILE A 586 -24.18 0.28 9.50
N GLY A 587 -24.74 0.74 10.62
CA GLY A 587 -26.16 1.06 10.78
C GLY A 587 -26.41 2.56 10.59
N THR A 588 -27.50 2.92 9.91
CA THR A 588 -27.85 4.34 9.70
C THR A 588 -29.35 4.57 9.76
N ARG A 589 -29.76 5.78 10.15
CA ARG A 589 -31.14 6.22 10.14
C ARG A 589 -31.23 7.72 9.82
N ASP A 590 -32.07 8.08 8.85
CA ASP A 590 -32.28 9.46 8.41
C ASP A 590 -30.92 10.12 8.09
N CYS A 591 -30.05 9.43 7.34
CA CYS A 591 -28.73 9.90 6.94
C CYS A 591 -28.52 9.92 5.43
N ASP A 592 -27.61 10.76 4.95
CA ASP A 592 -27.37 10.94 3.51
C ASP A 592 -25.90 11.18 3.15
N TYR A 593 -25.53 11.09 1.88
CA TYR A 593 -24.14 11.18 1.40
C TYR A 593 -23.18 10.22 2.12
N LEU A 594 -23.57 8.95 2.19
CA LEU A 594 -22.83 7.88 2.86
C LEU A 594 -21.95 7.12 1.87
N THR A 595 -20.72 6.81 2.25
CA THR A 595 -19.85 5.91 1.48
C THR A 595 -19.29 4.82 2.38
N ALA A 596 -19.63 3.56 2.10
CA ALA A 596 -18.95 2.38 2.62
C ALA A 596 -18.11 1.76 1.49
N ASP A 597 -16.79 1.88 1.56
CA ASP A 597 -15.86 1.42 0.52
C ASP A 597 -14.76 0.49 1.08
N HIS A 598 -14.55 -0.68 0.47
CA HIS A 598 -13.50 -1.65 0.85
C HIS A 598 -13.57 -2.18 2.31
N ASN A 599 -14.71 -2.11 3.00
CA ASN A 599 -14.80 -2.60 4.37
C ASN A 599 -14.95 -4.13 4.43
N LEU A 600 -14.41 -4.71 5.50
CA LEU A 600 -14.55 -6.11 5.86
C LEU A 600 -15.50 -6.19 7.06
N ILE A 601 -16.68 -6.76 6.88
CA ILE A 601 -17.73 -6.80 7.89
C ILE A 601 -18.07 -8.27 8.15
N ASN A 602 -17.92 -8.73 9.39
CA ASN A 602 -18.12 -10.13 9.69
C ASN A 602 -18.65 -10.43 11.08
N HIS A 603 -19.50 -11.46 11.18
CA HIS A 603 -19.97 -11.99 12.45
C HIS A 603 -20.61 -10.94 13.35
N ASN A 604 -21.57 -10.19 12.79
CA ASN A 604 -22.41 -9.27 13.54
C ASN A 604 -23.86 -9.81 13.63
N GLY A 605 -24.73 -9.11 14.34
CA GLY A 605 -26.10 -9.57 14.61
C GLY A 605 -26.25 -10.43 15.89
N TYR A 606 -25.21 -10.49 16.73
CA TYR A 606 -25.15 -11.33 17.92
C TYR A 606 -25.38 -10.53 19.22
N LEU A 607 -26.59 -10.04 19.44
CA LEU A 607 -26.99 -9.47 20.73
C LEU A 607 -27.13 -10.58 21.80
N PRO A 608 -26.47 -10.46 22.97
CA PRO A 608 -26.72 -11.30 24.13
C PRO A 608 -28.17 -11.20 24.57
N ALA A 609 -28.79 -12.31 24.96
CA ALA A 609 -30.19 -12.35 25.41
C ALA A 609 -30.50 -11.49 26.66
N SER A 610 -29.47 -11.01 27.36
CA SER A 610 -29.57 -10.07 28.48
C SER A 610 -29.58 -8.59 28.07
N THR A 611 -29.39 -8.28 26.79
CA THR A 611 -29.24 -6.91 26.28
C THR A 611 -30.58 -6.20 26.23
N SER A 612 -30.66 -5.01 26.83
CA SER A 612 -31.87 -4.18 26.79
C SER A 612 -31.98 -3.44 25.45
N THR A 613 -32.57 -4.08 24.45
CA THR A 613 -32.77 -3.49 23.12
C THR A 613 -34.04 -2.63 23.05
N PRO A 614 -33.97 -1.37 22.56
CA PRO A 614 -35.15 -0.65 22.11
C PRO A 614 -35.89 -1.38 20.99
N GLN A 615 -37.21 -1.22 20.87
CA GLN A 615 -38.02 -1.93 19.84
C GLN A 615 -37.59 -1.63 18.39
N TRP A 616 -36.96 -0.47 18.16
CA TRP A 616 -36.42 -0.06 16.86
C TRP A 616 -35.01 -0.60 16.57
N TYR A 617 -34.41 -1.37 17.47
CA TYR A 617 -33.02 -1.88 17.38
C TYR A 617 -32.90 -3.29 16.77
N GLY A 618 -34.01 -3.96 16.44
CA GLY A 618 -34.04 -5.37 16.02
C GLY A 618 -34.39 -5.60 14.54
N TRP A 619 -33.81 -4.80 13.65
CA TRP A 619 -34.08 -4.79 12.21
C TRP A 619 -32.77 -4.48 11.47
N THR A 620 -31.79 -5.38 11.56
CA THR A 620 -30.39 -5.04 11.24
C THR A 620 -29.71 -5.98 10.24
N SER A 621 -28.67 -5.46 9.59
CA SER A 621 -27.92 -6.10 8.50
C SER A 621 -26.52 -5.50 8.48
N GLY A 622 -25.52 -6.19 7.92
CA GLY A 622 -24.11 -5.76 7.99
C GLY A 622 -23.86 -4.32 7.53
N ILE A 623 -24.54 -3.91 6.47
CA ILE A 623 -24.70 -2.50 6.08
C ILE A 623 -26.20 -2.18 5.93
N SER A 624 -26.71 -1.26 6.75
CA SER A 624 -28.10 -0.83 6.76
C SER A 624 -28.23 0.66 6.45
N TYR A 625 -28.66 0.98 5.23
CA TYR A 625 -28.97 2.35 4.81
C TYR A 625 -30.47 2.62 4.90
N ASN A 626 -30.88 3.40 5.90
CA ASN A 626 -32.27 3.83 6.11
C ASN A 626 -32.33 5.37 6.17
N SER A 627 -33.08 5.98 5.24
CA SER A 627 -33.28 7.44 5.12
C SER A 627 -34.25 7.78 4.00
N ASN A 628 -35.24 8.63 4.29
CA ASN A 628 -36.10 9.25 3.28
C ASN A 628 -35.74 10.72 2.99
N GLN A 629 -34.69 11.26 3.62
CA GLN A 629 -34.27 12.65 3.49
C GLN A 629 -32.98 12.74 2.68
N TRP A 630 -32.93 13.72 1.77
CA TRP A 630 -31.78 13.95 0.91
C TRP A 630 -31.25 15.35 1.24
N PHE A 631 -29.93 15.50 1.32
CA PHE A 631 -29.28 16.79 1.46
C PHE A 631 -29.10 17.42 0.08
N ASP A 632 -29.28 18.74 -0.02
CA ASP A 632 -29.26 19.51 -1.27
C ASP A 632 -30.17 18.94 -2.40
N ASN A 633 -29.81 19.15 -3.67
CA ASN A 633 -30.60 18.79 -4.86
C ASN A 633 -29.72 18.15 -5.95
N TYR A 634 -28.62 17.49 -5.57
CA TYR A 634 -27.88 16.66 -6.50
C TYR A 634 -28.77 15.53 -7.05
N SER A 635 -28.44 15.06 -8.25
CA SER A 635 -29.23 14.04 -8.97
C SER A 635 -28.39 12.82 -9.37
N GLY A 636 -27.15 12.78 -8.89
CA GLY A 636 -26.26 11.64 -9.00
C GLY A 636 -26.39 10.72 -7.79
N PHE A 637 -25.34 9.96 -7.47
CA PHE A 637 -25.35 9.09 -6.30
C PHE A 637 -25.10 9.87 -5.02
N HIS A 638 -26.01 9.74 -4.06
CA HIS A 638 -25.78 10.21 -2.70
C HIS A 638 -25.09 9.12 -1.89
N ASN A 639 -25.67 7.92 -1.90
CA ASN A 639 -25.21 6.82 -1.05
C ASN A 639 -24.52 5.74 -1.89
N ILE A 640 -23.37 5.25 -1.41
CA ILE A 640 -22.47 4.37 -2.15
C ILE A 640 -21.98 3.25 -1.24
N ILE A 641 -22.22 2.00 -1.63
CA ILE A 641 -21.75 0.78 -0.95
C ILE A 641 -20.89 0.01 -1.97
N ALA A 642 -19.58 0.19 -1.91
CA ALA A 642 -18.64 -0.29 -2.93
C ALA A 642 -17.57 -1.24 -2.37
N ASN A 643 -17.23 -2.29 -3.12
CA ASN A 643 -16.05 -3.13 -2.87
C ASN A 643 -15.97 -3.77 -1.45
N ASN A 644 -17.07 -3.88 -0.71
CA ASN A 644 -17.08 -4.43 0.65
C ASN A 644 -17.17 -5.97 0.62
N ILE A 645 -16.69 -6.61 1.69
CA ILE A 645 -16.89 -8.04 1.94
C ILE A 645 -17.73 -8.20 3.22
N VAL A 646 -18.92 -8.82 3.12
CA VAL A 646 -19.89 -8.94 4.24
C VAL A 646 -20.31 -10.39 4.46
N VAL A 647 -20.16 -10.91 5.68
CA VAL A 647 -20.33 -12.33 5.99
C VAL A 647 -20.80 -12.64 7.41
N GLY A 648 -21.61 -13.69 7.57
CA GLY A 648 -21.98 -14.21 8.88
C GLY A 648 -22.89 -13.28 9.69
N GLU A 649 -23.56 -12.34 9.03
CA GLU A 649 -24.60 -11.48 9.60
C GLU A 649 -25.80 -12.31 10.06
N PHE A 650 -26.40 -11.91 11.17
CA PHE A 650 -27.54 -12.57 11.79
C PHE A 650 -28.49 -11.52 12.41
N ASP A 651 -29.60 -11.94 13.00
CA ASP A 651 -30.38 -11.10 13.90
C ASP A 651 -30.87 -11.97 15.07
N SER A 652 -30.13 -11.94 16.18
CA SER A 652 -30.50 -12.67 17.41
C SER A 652 -31.62 -11.97 18.21
N SER A 653 -32.08 -10.79 17.78
CA SER A 653 -33.05 -9.99 18.52
C SER A 653 -34.47 -10.55 18.33
N THR A 654 -35.33 -10.36 19.33
CA THR A 654 -36.71 -10.91 19.33
C THR A 654 -37.64 -10.35 18.25
N ASN A 655 -37.18 -9.43 17.40
CA ASN A 655 -37.97 -8.80 16.35
C ASN A 655 -37.73 -9.43 14.94
N HIS A 656 -36.62 -10.16 14.76
CA HIS A 656 -36.31 -11.13 13.69
C HIS A 656 -36.96 -10.90 12.29
N THR A 657 -36.35 -10.11 11.40
CA THR A 657 -36.62 -10.26 9.94
C THR A 657 -35.42 -10.13 9.00
N ASP A 658 -34.36 -9.45 9.41
CA ASP A 658 -33.39 -8.93 8.43
C ASP A 658 -32.17 -9.83 8.30
N GLY A 659 -31.14 -9.68 9.15
CA GLY A 659 -29.93 -10.51 9.12
C GLY A 659 -29.20 -10.52 7.76
N ASN A 660 -29.45 -9.51 6.93
CA ASN A 660 -28.95 -9.45 5.56
C ASN A 660 -27.49 -9.01 5.54
N GLY A 661 -26.78 -9.27 4.45
CA GLY A 661 -25.49 -8.62 4.22
C GLY A 661 -25.64 -7.11 4.03
N ILE A 662 -26.51 -6.69 3.11
CA ILE A 662 -26.78 -5.28 2.81
C ILE A 662 -28.30 -5.04 2.70
N ILE A 663 -28.81 -3.98 3.32
CA ILE A 663 -30.19 -3.52 3.16
C ILE A 663 -30.26 -2.01 2.82
N LEU A 664 -31.11 -1.68 1.86
CA LEU A 664 -31.66 -0.34 1.66
C LEU A 664 -33.11 -0.35 2.14
N ASP A 665 -33.42 0.40 3.18
CA ASP A 665 -34.79 0.68 3.68
C ASP A 665 -34.98 2.20 3.74
N LEU A 666 -35.03 2.81 2.57
CA LEU A 666 -34.98 4.26 2.42
C LEU A 666 -36.39 4.90 2.43
N SER A 667 -37.40 4.16 2.87
CA SER A 667 -38.80 4.58 2.82
C SER A 667 -39.15 5.65 3.85
N ASN A 668 -40.27 6.36 3.65
CA ASN A 668 -40.70 7.46 4.53
C ASN A 668 -41.26 7.05 5.90
N GLY A 669 -40.93 5.86 6.39
CA GLY A 669 -41.49 5.26 7.61
C GLY A 669 -42.98 4.90 7.53
N SER A 670 -43.69 5.27 6.45
CA SER A 670 -45.06 4.79 6.18
C SER A 670 -45.08 3.44 5.45
N TYR A 671 -43.90 2.92 5.08
CA TYR A 671 -43.71 1.66 4.36
C TYR A 671 -44.67 1.49 3.17
N ASN A 672 -44.83 2.58 2.40
CA ASN A 672 -45.73 2.66 1.26
C ASN A 672 -44.95 2.96 -0.03
N ALA A 673 -44.81 1.92 -0.85
CA ALA A 673 -44.22 1.94 -2.19
C ALA A 673 -44.66 3.13 -3.05
N SER A 674 -45.95 3.51 -3.00
CA SER A 674 -46.50 4.59 -3.83
C SER A 674 -46.04 6.00 -3.43
N THR A 675 -45.40 6.13 -2.26
CA THR A 675 -44.84 7.40 -1.74
C THR A 675 -43.32 7.35 -1.53
N ALA A 676 -42.67 6.27 -1.96
CA ALA A 676 -41.23 6.09 -1.81
C ALA A 676 -40.45 7.03 -2.74
N ASN A 677 -39.72 7.98 -2.16
CA ASN A 677 -38.85 8.90 -2.89
C ASN A 677 -37.49 8.94 -2.20
N THR A 678 -36.58 8.08 -2.65
CA THR A 678 -35.35 7.77 -1.93
C THR A 678 -34.11 8.17 -2.73
N PRO A 679 -33.02 8.60 -2.08
CA PRO A 679 -31.89 9.18 -2.78
C PRO A 679 -31.22 8.13 -3.67
N PRO A 680 -30.67 8.48 -4.84
CA PRO A 680 -30.07 7.47 -5.71
C PRO A 680 -28.88 6.78 -5.02
N VAL A 681 -28.89 5.45 -5.05
CA VAL A 681 -27.89 4.60 -4.37
C VAL A 681 -27.19 3.67 -5.34
N LEU A 682 -25.87 3.57 -5.20
CA LEU A 682 -25.03 2.59 -5.88
C LEU A 682 -24.54 1.52 -4.91
N ILE A 683 -24.80 0.26 -5.20
CA ILE A 683 -24.22 -0.91 -4.53
C ILE A 683 -23.39 -1.67 -5.57
N ILE A 684 -22.06 -1.64 -5.47
CA ILE A 684 -21.17 -2.12 -6.53
C ILE A 684 -19.98 -2.96 -6.04
N ASN A 685 -19.64 -4.01 -6.80
CA ASN A 685 -18.46 -4.86 -6.56
C ASN A 685 -18.40 -5.50 -5.14
N ASN A 686 -19.50 -5.64 -4.41
CA ASN A 686 -19.47 -6.24 -3.08
C ASN A 686 -19.48 -7.78 -3.15
N VAL A 687 -18.81 -8.43 -2.22
CA VAL A 687 -18.84 -9.88 -2.02
C VAL A 687 -19.59 -10.17 -0.72
N VAL A 688 -20.72 -10.86 -0.82
CA VAL A 688 -21.64 -11.02 0.30
C VAL A 688 -22.08 -12.47 0.40
N TYR A 689 -21.71 -13.15 1.48
CA TYR A 689 -21.84 -14.61 1.57
C TYR A 689 -22.11 -15.10 2.99
N GLY A 690 -22.72 -16.28 3.11
CA GLY A 690 -22.88 -16.95 4.41
C GLY A 690 -23.66 -16.18 5.46
N ASN A 691 -24.54 -15.26 5.08
CA ASN A 691 -25.39 -14.51 6.00
C ASN A 691 -26.66 -15.31 6.35
N GLY A 692 -27.19 -15.11 7.56
CA GLY A 692 -28.43 -15.71 8.04
C GLY A 692 -29.64 -15.28 7.20
N GLY A 693 -29.72 -13.99 6.88
CA GLY A 693 -30.72 -13.41 5.99
C GLY A 693 -30.22 -13.22 4.54
N ARG A 694 -30.80 -12.24 3.83
CA ARG A 694 -30.60 -12.05 2.38
C ARG A 694 -29.18 -11.58 2.06
N CYS A 695 -28.81 -11.64 0.79
CA CYS A 695 -27.57 -11.02 0.33
C CYS A 695 -27.71 -9.49 0.27
N ILE A 696 -28.57 -9.00 -0.64
CA ILE A 696 -28.85 -7.57 -0.82
C ILE A 696 -30.36 -7.36 -0.93
N HIS A 697 -30.92 -6.55 -0.05
CA HIS A 697 -32.35 -6.24 0.02
C HIS A 697 -32.64 -4.76 -0.29
N ALA A 698 -33.58 -4.49 -1.19
CA ALA A 698 -34.12 -3.16 -1.44
C ALA A 698 -35.59 -3.12 -1.02
N TYR A 699 -35.85 -2.64 0.19
CA TYR A 699 -37.16 -2.53 0.81
C TYR A 699 -37.74 -1.12 0.65
N ILE A 700 -38.74 -0.99 -0.23
CA ILE A 700 -39.52 0.24 -0.43
C ILE A 700 -38.61 1.43 -0.84
N VAL A 701 -37.74 1.15 -1.81
CA VAL A 701 -36.69 2.06 -2.32
C VAL A 701 -36.96 2.45 -3.76
N THR A 702 -36.57 3.65 -4.14
CA THR A 702 -36.58 4.14 -5.53
C THR A 702 -35.20 4.58 -6.03
N ASN A 703 -34.91 4.35 -7.31
CA ASN A 703 -33.68 4.82 -7.98
C ASN A 703 -32.37 4.16 -7.48
N PHE A 704 -32.37 2.84 -7.29
CA PHE A 704 -31.22 2.08 -6.78
C PHE A 704 -30.54 1.23 -7.87
N TYR A 705 -29.23 1.06 -7.76
CA TYR A 705 -28.37 0.43 -8.76
C TYR A 705 -27.45 -0.60 -8.09
N ILE A 706 -27.66 -1.87 -8.39
CA ILE A 706 -26.97 -3.03 -7.81
C ILE A 706 -26.15 -3.66 -8.94
N VAL A 707 -24.83 -3.41 -8.93
CA VAL A 707 -23.94 -3.63 -10.09
C VAL A 707 -22.76 -4.52 -9.73
N ASN A 708 -22.42 -5.52 -10.54
CA ASN A 708 -21.23 -6.36 -10.35
C ASN A 708 -21.10 -6.99 -8.93
N ASN A 709 -22.17 -7.33 -8.20
CA ASN A 709 -22.03 -7.91 -6.85
C ASN A 709 -22.00 -9.45 -6.92
N THR A 710 -21.22 -10.09 -6.04
CA THR A 710 -21.20 -11.56 -5.88
C THR A 710 -21.92 -11.95 -4.59
N CYS A 711 -23.05 -12.64 -4.73
CA CYS A 711 -23.81 -13.26 -3.66
C CYS A 711 -23.59 -14.77 -3.65
N TYR A 712 -23.17 -15.34 -2.52
CA TYR A 712 -22.92 -16.77 -2.39
C TYR A 712 -23.50 -17.34 -1.08
N ASP A 713 -24.43 -18.29 -1.18
CA ASP A 713 -24.96 -19.07 -0.05
C ASP A 713 -25.41 -18.22 1.15
N ASN A 714 -26.29 -17.26 0.89
CA ASN A 714 -27.02 -16.48 1.89
C ASN A 714 -28.42 -17.06 2.15
N ASN A 715 -29.15 -16.52 3.12
CA ASN A 715 -30.38 -17.07 3.72
C ASN A 715 -30.10 -18.39 4.46
N LEU A 716 -29.02 -18.42 5.25
CA LEU A 716 -28.62 -19.59 6.04
C LEU A 716 -29.46 -19.79 7.31
N ASP A 717 -30.34 -18.85 7.68
CA ASP A 717 -31.31 -18.99 8.78
C ASP A 717 -32.76 -19.17 8.25
N PRO A 718 -33.29 -20.41 8.24
CA PRO A 718 -34.67 -20.66 7.85
C PRO A 718 -35.74 -20.06 8.77
N THR A 719 -35.40 -19.58 9.97
CA THR A 719 -36.37 -18.96 10.88
C THR A 719 -36.83 -17.59 10.38
N LEU A 720 -36.01 -16.93 9.54
CA LEU A 720 -36.35 -15.69 8.81
C LEU A 720 -37.31 -15.95 7.63
N GLY A 721 -37.71 -17.20 7.40
CA GLY A 721 -38.62 -17.60 6.32
C GLY A 721 -37.95 -17.70 4.95
N THR A 722 -38.74 -17.96 3.91
CA THR A 722 -38.22 -18.10 2.54
C THR A 722 -37.97 -16.74 1.90
N ALA A 723 -36.72 -16.27 1.99
CA ALA A 723 -36.25 -15.06 1.37
C ALA A 723 -35.32 -15.33 0.17
N GLY A 724 -35.22 -14.36 -0.75
CA GLY A 724 -34.34 -14.44 -1.91
C GLY A 724 -32.99 -13.75 -1.69
N SER A 725 -31.92 -14.24 -2.30
CA SER A 725 -30.56 -13.71 -2.13
C SER A 725 -30.47 -12.24 -2.55
N PHE A 726 -30.75 -11.92 -3.82
CA PHE A 726 -31.12 -10.55 -4.23
C PHE A 726 -32.63 -10.38 -4.13
N SER A 727 -33.09 -9.24 -3.61
CA SER A 727 -34.52 -9.06 -3.31
C SER A 727 -34.99 -7.62 -3.38
N THR A 728 -36.18 -7.42 -3.94
CA THR A 728 -36.89 -6.12 -3.92
C THR A 728 -38.27 -6.30 -3.32
N ASN A 729 -38.68 -5.41 -2.41
CA ASN A 729 -40.04 -5.41 -1.86
C ASN A 729 -40.68 -4.03 -1.96
N GLY A 730 -41.72 -3.87 -2.78
CA GLY A 730 -42.39 -2.58 -2.96
C GLY A 730 -41.51 -1.46 -3.54
N SER A 731 -40.45 -1.82 -4.27
CA SER A 731 -39.41 -0.90 -4.74
C SER A 731 -39.60 -0.54 -6.23
N GLN A 732 -39.06 0.60 -6.66
CA GLN A 732 -39.28 1.11 -8.03
C GLN A 732 -38.02 1.68 -8.68
N ASN A 733 -37.96 1.72 -10.02
CA ASN A 733 -36.82 2.28 -10.79
C ASN A 733 -35.47 1.66 -10.38
N GLY A 734 -35.43 0.34 -10.22
CA GLY A 734 -34.25 -0.40 -9.76
C GLY A 734 -33.50 -1.05 -10.91
N TYR A 735 -32.17 -1.09 -10.81
CA TYR A 735 -31.29 -1.72 -11.80
C TYR A 735 -30.44 -2.79 -11.13
N PHE A 736 -30.58 -4.04 -11.57
CA PHE A 736 -29.60 -5.10 -11.38
C PHE A 736 -28.80 -5.23 -12.66
N ILE A 737 -27.47 -5.25 -12.53
CA ILE A 737 -26.54 -5.30 -13.66
C ILE A 737 -25.35 -6.19 -13.28
N ASN A 738 -25.03 -7.18 -14.11
CA ASN A 738 -23.82 -8.00 -13.99
C ASN A 738 -23.66 -8.69 -12.61
N ASN A 739 -24.72 -9.01 -11.87
CA ASN A 739 -24.55 -9.66 -10.56
C ASN A 739 -24.42 -11.19 -10.69
N ILE A 740 -23.79 -11.83 -9.70
CA ILE A 740 -23.81 -13.30 -9.54
C ILE A 740 -24.57 -13.64 -8.26
N SER A 741 -25.49 -14.60 -8.33
CA SER A 741 -26.17 -15.15 -7.15
C SER A 741 -26.16 -16.67 -7.14
N VAL A 742 -25.60 -17.27 -6.10
CA VAL A 742 -25.65 -18.71 -5.82
C VAL A 742 -26.49 -18.95 -4.57
N ALA A 743 -27.43 -19.90 -4.66
CA ALA A 743 -28.25 -20.33 -3.54
C ALA A 743 -27.83 -21.71 -3.03
N TRP A 744 -27.59 -21.82 -1.71
CA TRP A 744 -27.21 -23.05 -1.00
C TRP A 744 -28.30 -24.13 -1.02
N SER A 745 -29.54 -23.74 -1.29
CA SER A 745 -30.71 -24.61 -1.26
C SER A 745 -31.76 -24.16 -2.27
N SER A 746 -32.41 -25.13 -2.92
CA SER A 746 -33.47 -24.89 -3.90
C SER A 746 -34.71 -24.19 -3.31
N LEU A 747 -34.86 -24.17 -1.99
CA LEU A 747 -35.98 -23.48 -1.32
C LEU A 747 -35.82 -21.95 -1.32
N TYR A 748 -34.60 -21.41 -1.43
CA TYR A 748 -34.33 -19.97 -1.31
C TYR A 748 -33.94 -19.38 -2.68
N PRO A 749 -34.81 -18.57 -3.31
CA PRO A 749 -34.54 -18.02 -4.63
C PRO A 749 -33.25 -17.20 -4.71
N THR A 750 -32.58 -17.23 -5.85
CA THR A 750 -31.43 -16.35 -6.14
C THR A 750 -31.83 -14.88 -6.32
N TYR A 751 -33.01 -14.66 -6.90
CA TYR A 751 -33.63 -13.34 -7.07
C TYR A 751 -35.12 -13.43 -6.72
N ILE A 752 -35.63 -12.49 -5.94
CA ILE A 752 -37.05 -12.41 -5.58
C ILE A 752 -37.61 -10.98 -5.78
N GLN A 753 -38.83 -10.90 -6.31
CA GLN A 753 -39.65 -9.70 -6.28
C GLN A 753 -40.85 -9.95 -5.35
N GLU A 754 -40.96 -9.12 -4.33
CA GLU A 754 -41.97 -9.15 -3.27
C GLU A 754 -42.83 -7.86 -3.31
N GLY A 755 -44.09 -7.91 -2.86
CA GLY A 755 -44.97 -6.75 -2.89
C GLY A 755 -45.21 -6.18 -4.30
N THR A 756 -45.46 -4.87 -4.39
CA THR A 756 -45.75 -4.18 -5.67
C THR A 756 -44.51 -3.43 -6.16
N ASN A 757 -43.63 -4.11 -6.90
CA ASN A 757 -42.50 -3.46 -7.55
C ASN A 757 -42.90 -2.83 -8.90
N SER A 758 -42.15 -1.82 -9.36
CA SER A 758 -42.36 -1.21 -10.69
C SER A 758 -41.03 -0.84 -11.34
N ASN A 759 -40.90 -0.97 -12.67
CA ASN A 759 -39.68 -0.59 -13.41
C ASN A 759 -38.38 -1.14 -12.79
N ILE A 760 -38.36 -2.43 -12.44
CA ILE A 760 -37.15 -3.14 -12.01
C ILE A 760 -36.53 -3.81 -13.25
N GLN A 761 -35.28 -3.50 -13.52
CA GLN A 761 -34.54 -3.91 -14.71
C GLN A 761 -33.37 -4.82 -14.30
N TYR A 762 -33.02 -5.75 -15.18
CA TYR A 762 -31.96 -6.74 -15.00
C TYR A 762 -31.13 -6.78 -16.27
N PHE A 763 -29.82 -6.97 -16.17
CA PHE A 763 -28.90 -6.92 -17.30
C PHE A 763 -27.69 -7.82 -17.07
N ALA A 764 -27.63 -8.94 -17.79
CA ALA A 764 -26.54 -9.92 -17.68
C ALA A 764 -26.30 -10.42 -16.24
N ASP A 765 -27.38 -10.59 -15.47
CA ASP A 765 -27.34 -11.12 -14.11
C ASP A 765 -27.37 -12.67 -14.14
N LEU A 766 -26.45 -13.30 -13.41
CA LEU A 766 -26.27 -14.75 -13.34
C LEU A 766 -26.96 -15.31 -12.09
N TYR A 767 -27.57 -16.50 -12.24
CA TYR A 767 -28.07 -17.27 -11.10
C TYR A 767 -27.70 -18.76 -11.14
N PHE A 768 -27.52 -19.35 -9.95
CA PHE A 768 -27.28 -20.80 -9.77
C PHE A 768 -27.94 -21.37 -8.50
N GLY A 769 -28.14 -22.69 -8.46
CA GLY A 769 -28.79 -23.40 -7.35
C GLY A 769 -30.32 -23.32 -7.38
N SER A 770 -30.88 -22.13 -7.10
CA SER A 770 -32.34 -21.90 -7.08
C SER A 770 -32.79 -20.90 -8.15
N SER A 771 -34.01 -21.10 -8.67
CA SER A 771 -34.61 -20.23 -9.68
C SER A 771 -35.20 -18.95 -9.05
N PRO A 772 -35.20 -17.83 -9.78
CA PRO A 772 -35.95 -16.63 -9.40
C PRO A 772 -37.46 -16.89 -9.25
N ASN A 773 -38.18 -16.08 -8.45
CA ASN A 773 -39.66 -16.17 -8.36
C ASN A 773 -40.41 -15.48 -9.52
N PHE A 774 -39.68 -14.92 -10.49
CA PHE A 774 -40.21 -14.24 -11.69
C PHE A 774 -39.40 -14.65 -12.93
N SER A 775 -39.94 -14.41 -14.11
CA SER A 775 -39.24 -14.66 -15.38
C SER A 775 -38.68 -13.37 -15.97
N ASN A 776 -37.38 -13.35 -16.29
CA ASN A 776 -36.74 -12.27 -17.05
C ASN A 776 -35.67 -12.86 -17.99
N SER A 777 -35.63 -12.42 -19.25
CA SER A 777 -34.70 -12.93 -20.27
C SER A 777 -33.27 -12.39 -20.15
N GLN A 778 -33.02 -11.41 -19.28
CA GLN A 778 -31.69 -10.89 -18.96
C GLN A 778 -31.03 -11.60 -17.77
N LEU A 779 -31.78 -12.47 -17.07
CA LEU A 779 -31.25 -13.42 -16.10
C LEU A 779 -30.82 -14.70 -16.84
N PHE A 780 -29.63 -15.20 -16.55
CA PHE A 780 -29.15 -16.46 -17.13
C PHE A 780 -28.67 -17.47 -16.08
N GLN A 781 -29.02 -18.73 -16.29
CA GLN A 781 -28.65 -19.82 -15.38
C GLN A 781 -27.30 -20.42 -15.79
N ALA A 782 -26.31 -20.37 -14.91
CA ALA A 782 -25.03 -21.05 -15.09
C ALA A 782 -24.36 -21.26 -13.72
N ASP A 783 -23.62 -22.35 -13.57
CA ASP A 783 -22.67 -22.48 -12.46
C ASP A 783 -21.54 -21.45 -12.70
N PRO A 784 -21.24 -20.53 -11.75
CA PRO A 784 -20.14 -19.58 -11.91
C PRO A 784 -18.76 -20.24 -11.84
N LEU A 785 -18.63 -21.49 -11.38
CA LEU A 785 -17.35 -22.20 -11.20
C LEU A 785 -16.34 -21.36 -10.40
N PHE A 786 -16.62 -21.11 -9.11
CA PHE A 786 -15.70 -20.41 -8.22
C PHE A 786 -14.45 -21.25 -7.88
N VAL A 787 -13.33 -20.59 -7.56
CA VAL A 787 -12.03 -21.24 -7.34
C VAL A 787 -12.07 -22.28 -6.21
N ASN A 788 -12.42 -21.88 -4.99
CA ASN A 788 -12.56 -22.78 -3.83
C ASN A 788 -13.69 -22.28 -2.90
N PRO A 789 -14.94 -22.16 -3.38
CA PRO A 789 -15.99 -21.48 -2.64
C PRO A 789 -16.23 -22.10 -1.24
N PRO A 790 -16.53 -21.29 -0.20
CA PRO A 790 -16.77 -21.80 1.14
C PRO A 790 -17.90 -22.84 1.19
N SER A 791 -17.69 -23.92 1.95
CA SER A 791 -18.75 -24.92 2.19
C SER A 791 -19.70 -24.43 3.28
N LEU A 792 -20.87 -23.94 2.90
CA LEU A 792 -21.88 -23.37 3.79
C LEU A 792 -23.13 -24.26 3.87
N THR A 793 -23.78 -24.25 5.03
CA THR A 793 -25.00 -25.01 5.30
C THR A 793 -25.96 -24.19 6.16
N GLN A 794 -27.19 -24.68 6.36
CA GLN A 794 -28.12 -24.15 7.36
C GLN A 794 -27.42 -23.88 8.71
N TYR A 795 -27.70 -22.70 9.29
CA TYR A 795 -27.06 -22.13 10.48
C TYR A 795 -25.54 -21.92 10.41
N GLY A 796 -24.92 -22.09 9.24
CA GLY A 796 -23.48 -21.96 9.03
C GLY A 796 -22.92 -20.53 9.12
N TYR A 797 -23.78 -19.52 9.32
CA TYR A 797 -23.39 -18.11 9.45
C TYR A 797 -22.51 -17.85 10.69
N PHE A 798 -22.73 -18.57 11.80
CA PHE A 798 -21.84 -18.56 12.99
C PHE A 798 -20.41 -19.03 12.71
N SER A 799 -20.23 -19.84 11.66
CA SER A 799 -18.96 -20.46 11.28
C SER A 799 -18.48 -20.02 9.90
N ALA A 800 -19.06 -18.95 9.36
CA ALA A 800 -18.75 -18.48 8.03
C ALA A 800 -17.30 -17.95 7.98
N LEU A 801 -16.63 -18.16 6.85
CA LEU A 801 -15.20 -17.85 6.73
C LEU A 801 -14.99 -16.33 6.88
N PRO A 802 -14.12 -15.83 7.80
CA PRO A 802 -13.87 -14.39 7.91
C PRO A 802 -13.31 -13.78 6.62
N PRO A 803 -13.58 -12.51 6.28
CA PRO A 803 -13.19 -11.90 5.01
C PRO A 803 -11.68 -11.96 4.72
N LEU A 804 -10.85 -11.77 5.75
CA LEU A 804 -9.38 -11.87 5.65
C LEU A 804 -8.87 -13.28 5.28
N GLN A 805 -9.72 -14.31 5.41
CA GLN A 805 -9.39 -15.70 5.10
C GLN A 805 -9.98 -16.15 3.74
N LEU A 806 -10.92 -15.39 3.17
CA LEU A 806 -11.55 -15.71 1.87
C LEU A 806 -10.59 -15.64 0.69
N GLY A 807 -9.62 -14.72 0.73
CA GLY A 807 -8.61 -14.55 -0.32
C GLY A 807 -9.21 -14.45 -1.73
N ASN A 808 -9.00 -15.49 -2.54
CA ASN A 808 -9.42 -15.56 -3.94
C ASN A 808 -10.52 -16.62 -4.19
N ASP A 809 -11.14 -17.15 -3.13
CA ASP A 809 -11.95 -18.37 -3.21
C ASP A 809 -13.25 -18.20 -4.02
N LEU A 810 -13.81 -16.98 -4.05
CA LEU A 810 -14.98 -16.59 -4.87
C LEU A 810 -14.59 -15.87 -6.18
N ILE A 811 -13.35 -16.00 -6.64
CA ILE A 811 -12.96 -15.65 -8.02
C ILE A 811 -13.44 -16.75 -8.98
N LEU A 812 -13.82 -16.36 -10.20
CA LEU A 812 -14.25 -17.25 -11.27
C LEU A 812 -13.08 -18.06 -11.86
N GLN A 813 -13.20 -19.39 -11.92
CA GLN A 813 -12.20 -20.28 -12.52
C GLN A 813 -12.07 -20.08 -14.05
N PRO A 814 -10.90 -20.36 -14.63
CA PRO A 814 -10.70 -20.39 -16.08
C PRO A 814 -11.71 -21.32 -16.78
N GLY A 815 -12.49 -20.76 -17.71
CA GLY A 815 -13.55 -21.48 -18.41
C GLY A 815 -14.93 -21.38 -17.76
N SER A 816 -15.09 -20.56 -16.70
CA SER A 816 -16.40 -20.18 -16.17
C SER A 816 -17.34 -19.70 -17.28
N PRO A 817 -18.60 -20.18 -17.35
CA PRO A 817 -19.61 -19.67 -18.26
C PRO A 817 -19.89 -18.17 -18.11
N ALA A 818 -19.51 -17.57 -16.96
CA ALA A 818 -19.65 -16.15 -16.65
C ALA A 818 -18.63 -15.25 -17.36
N TYR A 819 -17.50 -15.79 -17.83
CA TYR A 819 -16.42 -14.99 -18.43
C TYR A 819 -16.90 -14.12 -19.59
N GLY A 820 -16.70 -12.81 -19.45
CA GLY A 820 -17.06 -11.80 -20.45
C GLY A 820 -18.56 -11.70 -20.77
N LYS A 821 -19.45 -12.19 -19.88
CA LYS A 821 -20.92 -12.16 -20.07
C LYS A 821 -21.59 -10.87 -19.61
N GLY A 822 -20.95 -10.11 -18.73
CA GLY A 822 -21.40 -8.82 -18.28
C GLY A 822 -21.31 -7.76 -19.38
N ILE A 823 -22.13 -6.73 -19.26
CA ILE A 823 -22.14 -5.55 -20.13
C ILE A 823 -21.31 -4.41 -19.51
N ASP A 824 -21.05 -3.33 -20.26
CA ASP A 824 -20.63 -2.05 -19.67
C ASP A 824 -21.89 -1.29 -19.19
N PRO A 825 -22.09 -1.11 -17.86
CA PRO A 825 -23.29 -0.46 -17.32
C PRO A 825 -23.52 0.97 -17.84
N SER A 826 -22.46 1.67 -18.26
CA SER A 826 -22.56 3.03 -18.81
C SER A 826 -23.11 3.10 -20.24
N THR A 827 -23.31 1.94 -20.89
CA THR A 827 -23.93 1.86 -22.22
C THR A 827 -25.46 1.76 -22.18
N LEU A 828 -26.06 1.61 -20.99
CA LEU A 828 -27.49 1.52 -20.83
C LEU A 828 -28.20 2.84 -21.20
N SER A 829 -29.17 2.74 -22.11
CA SER A 829 -29.97 3.88 -22.55
C SER A 829 -30.97 4.32 -21.47
N GLY A 830 -31.12 5.63 -21.26
CA GLY A 830 -32.13 6.19 -20.36
C GLY A 830 -31.66 6.45 -18.93
N LEU A 831 -30.40 6.11 -18.60
CA LEU A 831 -29.79 6.53 -17.34
C LEU A 831 -29.71 8.07 -17.24
N PRO A 832 -30.07 8.69 -16.08
CA PRO A 832 -29.87 10.12 -15.87
C PRO A 832 -28.39 10.51 -16.04
N SER A 833 -28.12 11.72 -16.56
CA SER A 833 -26.76 12.14 -16.90
C SER A 833 -25.82 12.24 -15.69
N ALA A 834 -26.33 12.67 -14.52
CA ALA A 834 -25.57 12.68 -13.27
C ALA A 834 -25.23 11.26 -12.80
N ILE A 835 -26.23 10.37 -12.74
CA ILE A 835 -26.05 8.94 -12.45
C ILE A 835 -25.03 8.29 -13.40
N LEU A 836 -25.11 8.55 -14.71
CA LEU A 836 -24.16 8.02 -15.69
C LEU A 836 -22.73 8.53 -15.48
N SER A 837 -22.58 9.80 -15.08
CA SER A 837 -21.28 10.37 -14.69
C SER A 837 -20.73 9.65 -13.45
N ASP A 838 -21.58 9.47 -12.43
CA ASP A 838 -21.18 8.86 -11.16
C ASP A 838 -21.08 7.33 -11.22
N LEU A 839 -21.61 6.68 -12.25
CA LEU A 839 -21.50 5.23 -12.43
C LEU A 839 -20.15 4.87 -13.05
N LYS A 840 -19.71 5.63 -14.07
CA LYS A 840 -18.38 5.52 -14.72
C LYS A 840 -17.22 5.63 -13.73
N ASN A 841 -17.50 6.20 -12.57
CA ASN A 841 -16.56 6.39 -11.50
C ASN A 841 -16.14 5.08 -10.80
N TYR A 842 -16.98 4.04 -10.84
CA TYR A 842 -16.79 2.79 -10.08
C TYR A 842 -16.78 1.52 -10.95
N ILE A 843 -17.48 1.51 -12.09
CA ILE A 843 -17.67 0.29 -12.93
C ILE A 843 -16.43 -0.22 -13.66
N TYR A 844 -15.34 0.56 -13.72
CA TYR A 844 -14.14 0.22 -14.51
C TYR A 844 -13.02 -0.43 -13.70
N THR A 845 -13.28 -0.77 -12.45
CA THR A 845 -12.44 -1.65 -11.63
C THR A 845 -13.28 -2.72 -10.96
N ASP A 846 -12.68 -3.86 -10.66
CA ASP A 846 -13.22 -4.88 -9.76
C ASP A 846 -12.88 -4.56 -8.29
N ILE A 847 -13.34 -5.41 -7.35
CA ILE A 847 -13.08 -5.26 -5.91
C ILE A 847 -11.58 -5.24 -5.53
N ASN A 848 -10.71 -5.82 -6.36
CA ASN A 848 -9.26 -5.84 -6.16
C ASN A 848 -8.53 -4.73 -6.95
N GLY A 849 -9.27 -3.77 -7.54
CA GLY A 849 -8.72 -2.69 -8.36
C GLY A 849 -8.31 -3.10 -9.78
N LYS A 850 -8.65 -4.31 -10.22
CA LYS A 850 -8.33 -4.80 -11.57
C LYS A 850 -9.25 -4.17 -12.61
N ALA A 851 -8.68 -3.71 -13.72
CA ALA A 851 -9.43 -2.94 -14.71
C ALA A 851 -10.51 -3.77 -15.43
N ARG A 852 -11.70 -3.19 -15.59
CA ARG A 852 -12.78 -3.67 -16.46
C ARG A 852 -12.82 -2.79 -17.72
N PRO A 853 -12.70 -3.35 -18.94
CA PRO A 853 -12.55 -2.57 -20.16
C PRO A 853 -13.88 -1.89 -20.57
N PRO A 854 -13.92 -0.56 -20.79
CA PRO A 854 -15.12 0.11 -21.27
C PRO A 854 -15.56 -0.38 -22.64
N GLY A 855 -16.87 -0.53 -22.83
CA GLY A 855 -17.48 -1.09 -24.04
C GLY A 855 -17.15 -2.57 -24.34
N GLY A 856 -16.42 -3.26 -23.45
CA GLY A 856 -16.10 -4.69 -23.56
C GLY A 856 -17.04 -5.59 -22.77
N GLY A 857 -16.93 -6.90 -22.99
CA GLY A 857 -17.56 -7.90 -22.11
C GLY A 857 -16.80 -7.97 -20.79
N SER A 858 -17.44 -7.53 -19.72
CA SER A 858 -16.92 -7.67 -18.35
C SER A 858 -17.38 -9.00 -17.75
N ASP A 859 -16.80 -9.42 -16.63
CA ASP A 859 -17.39 -10.52 -15.86
C ASP A 859 -18.54 -10.01 -14.98
N PRO A 860 -19.63 -10.77 -14.83
CA PRO A 860 -20.55 -10.55 -13.74
C PRO A 860 -19.88 -10.96 -12.41
N GLY A 861 -20.38 -10.40 -11.30
CA GLY A 861 -19.81 -10.54 -9.96
C GLY A 861 -18.69 -9.55 -9.68
N ALA A 862 -18.20 -9.56 -8.44
CA ALA A 862 -17.31 -8.54 -7.87
C ALA A 862 -15.90 -8.52 -8.46
N TYR A 863 -15.44 -9.67 -8.98
CA TYR A 863 -14.10 -9.90 -9.51
C TYR A 863 -14.06 -9.86 -11.05
N GLN A 864 -12.88 -9.61 -11.61
CA GLN A 864 -12.61 -9.69 -13.05
C GLN A 864 -11.47 -10.70 -13.33
N HIS A 865 -11.62 -11.56 -14.35
CA HIS A 865 -10.59 -12.52 -14.80
C HIS A 865 -9.42 -11.88 -15.54
#